data_AF-A0A1K1QEV2-F1
#
_entry.id   AF-A0A1K1QEV2-F1
#
_cell.length_a   1.000
_cell.length_b   1.000
_cell.length_c   1.000
_cell.angle_alpha   90.00
_cell.angle_beta   90.00
_cell.angle_gamma   90.00
#
_symmetry.space_group_name_H-M   'P 1'
#
loop_
_entity.id
_entity.type
_entity.pdbx_description
1 polymer ?
#
loop_
_entity_poly.entity_id
_entity_poly.type
_entity_poly.pdbx_seq_one_letter_code
_entity_poly.pdbx_strand_id
1 'polypeptide(L)'
;MNQKIRIETDVLVVGGGTAGCVAALSAARENVRVVIVESESALGGVATRAGIHRYYYGSPGGLQEEIDRETAEMARLLGGRTMGFHPEAKKIVLARLCREAGIQALLDCTVHRVLLEGDEVAGVEAWGEGGGVTIRAAVTIDATANGNVVHMAGGKMRYGREQDGAYHNYSLVPRRLRDGLIGYDNLDAGWVDPYDPKDVTRAFLKGREWIWQAYEEGLHYYAISSSLGYREGALIDGEKLLTIQDYVEDTAMPDVIARSYSHLDNHGFDTGNESEFSQLWISILGLFVKGLWCDIPYGSLLPKKLKRVLVACRALSVDRDVSMGVRMQKDMHKVGEAAGLAAALSVQSRMLPAELPVHELQQRLVERGVLEAGDLGRTGSRNLAFRHGALAGVHMPPQQAGAYVKELIAYFGSDEQWKAVWLLAKRAEPELSIGQLKLVLEESSTARKLCAALVLTLLGRREQETFLLELLQKRDQTRWNDHPKCLPFWVAALILLRMMKSPAAVQEALKLLDEGSSAVESVFVLTYLKESADQLTEADRRTIAQAVTRWASRPELGDDYRMHGGRSESLRWSLELHAAEVLARCGEADREACEAWLSRYEGDARGYAHQAAAALRRRLQEGEAKLPHRADVQLGDFDAAVIGGGIAGVVCAAALSRRGCRVLLAEDSAGLLTEVTRCRMTRWPAGMESGAGEVGAEAELLIACLSRLGALRNGEVEPVLAQLAVDRFLQEAGVTLLLEARCLGFGRRLPDGRQIVTFAMRNCQAKASVQTLVDCTPEAVLFRQETESGIRPADAGQGTSVSVMTATLVNWKAAPEQRQQLQLDSGGGPVSVRIRPSLYEGEVYLDVSAGIGGEEDPGLLAAVLTRLRQEGVMPEEAALAYIADRPWCLPAFAVEATTRGAATISFGDGTMVGAGLWTSAVYDRLQRAEMWERDVLAARQQLEAGEEAARVVLSAAQGNA
;
A
#
# COMPACT_ATOMS: atom_id res chain seq x y z
N MET A 1 -17.12 18.48 -27.91
CA MET A 1 -16.18 19.00 -26.89
C MET A 1 -16.72 18.67 -25.50
N ASN A 2 -16.18 17.65 -24.82
CA ASN A 2 -16.57 17.32 -23.44
C ASN A 2 -16.16 18.46 -22.50
N GLN A 3 -17.14 19.07 -21.82
CA GLN A 3 -16.86 20.05 -20.76
C GLN A 3 -16.17 19.33 -19.60
N LYS A 4 -14.85 19.53 -19.44
CA LYS A 4 -14.16 19.18 -18.20
C LYS A 4 -14.89 19.84 -17.04
N ILE A 5 -15.35 19.04 -16.07
CA ILE A 5 -16.00 19.55 -14.86
C ILE A 5 -14.98 20.44 -14.13
N ARG A 6 -15.39 21.65 -13.76
CA ARG A 6 -14.55 22.58 -12.99
C ARG A 6 -15.15 22.77 -11.61
N ILE A 7 -14.35 22.51 -10.59
CA ILE A 7 -14.73 22.67 -9.18
C ILE A 7 -13.79 23.70 -8.55
N GLU A 8 -14.37 24.63 -7.80
CA GLU A 8 -13.63 25.55 -6.95
C GLU A 8 -13.98 25.26 -5.49
N THR A 9 -12.96 25.04 -4.68
CA THR A 9 -13.09 24.75 -3.26
C THR A 9 -12.11 25.61 -2.47
N ASP A 10 -12.31 25.72 -1.16
CA ASP A 10 -11.38 26.45 -0.32
C ASP A 10 -10.22 25.54 0.07
N VAL A 11 -10.56 24.32 0.53
CA VAL A 11 -9.61 23.25 0.83
C VAL A 11 -9.86 22.06 -0.11
N LEU A 12 -8.79 21.56 -0.73
CA LEU A 12 -8.76 20.31 -1.47
C LEU A 12 -7.95 19.27 -0.70
N VAL A 13 -8.53 18.12 -0.42
CA VAL A 13 -7.81 16.97 0.15
C VAL A 13 -7.62 15.92 -0.94
N VAL A 14 -6.36 15.60 -1.25
CA VAL A 14 -6.03 14.55 -2.22
C VAL A 14 -5.66 13.27 -1.46
N GLY A 15 -6.55 12.29 -1.49
CA GLY A 15 -6.51 11.06 -0.71
C GLY A 15 -7.48 11.10 0.48
N GLY A 16 -8.55 10.33 0.42
CA GLY A 16 -9.51 10.09 1.50
C GLY A 16 -9.07 8.97 2.44
N GLY A 17 -7.77 8.89 2.73
CA GLY A 17 -7.18 7.86 3.58
C GLY A 17 -7.36 8.14 5.08
N THR A 18 -6.57 7.45 5.90
CA THR A 18 -6.55 7.58 7.37
C THR A 18 -6.48 9.05 7.81
N ALA A 19 -5.45 9.79 7.40
CA ALA A 19 -5.32 11.20 7.76
C ALA A 19 -6.24 12.12 6.94
N GLY A 20 -6.43 11.83 5.65
CA GLY A 20 -7.16 12.69 4.73
C GLY A 20 -8.64 12.90 5.08
N CYS A 21 -9.35 11.84 5.49
CA CYS A 21 -10.74 11.99 5.95
C CYS A 21 -10.84 12.89 7.18
N VAL A 22 -9.93 12.72 8.14
CA VAL A 22 -9.93 13.53 9.36
C VAL A 22 -9.53 14.97 9.07
N ALA A 23 -8.60 15.20 8.13
CA ALA A 23 -8.25 16.53 7.66
C ALA A 23 -9.45 17.23 7.01
N ALA A 24 -10.19 16.52 6.16
CA ALA A 24 -11.36 17.07 5.50
C ALA A 24 -12.47 17.41 6.51
N LEU A 25 -12.77 16.52 7.45
CA LEU A 25 -13.75 16.76 8.53
C LEU A 25 -13.34 17.93 9.43
N SER A 26 -12.07 17.98 9.83
CA SER A 26 -11.50 19.05 10.66
C SER A 26 -11.62 20.41 9.98
N ALA A 27 -11.33 20.48 8.67
CA ALA A 27 -11.47 21.69 7.88
C ALA A 27 -12.94 22.10 7.69
N ALA A 28 -13.80 21.16 7.27
CA ALA A 28 -15.22 21.45 7.00
C ALA A 28 -15.97 21.96 8.25
N ARG A 29 -15.61 21.46 9.44
CA ARG A 29 -16.17 21.95 10.73
C ARG A 29 -15.75 23.38 11.09
N GLU A 30 -14.75 23.94 10.40
CA GLU A 30 -14.41 25.37 10.46
C GLU A 30 -15.13 26.19 9.37
N ASN A 31 -16.20 25.64 8.77
CA ASN A 31 -17.06 26.31 7.80
C ASN A 31 -16.36 26.75 6.49
N VAL A 32 -15.34 26.01 6.06
CA VAL A 32 -14.75 26.17 4.72
C VAL A 32 -15.26 25.09 3.77
N ARG A 33 -15.31 25.38 2.47
CA ARG A 33 -15.70 24.39 1.46
C ARG A 33 -14.57 23.38 1.27
N VAL A 34 -14.92 22.10 1.29
CA VAL A 34 -13.95 21.01 1.21
C VAL A 34 -14.35 20.02 0.12
N VAL A 35 -13.36 19.65 -0.72
CA VAL A 35 -13.47 18.55 -1.68
C VAL A 35 -12.43 17.50 -1.34
N ILE A 36 -12.83 16.23 -1.32
CA ILE A 36 -11.93 15.08 -1.27
C ILE A 36 -11.85 14.45 -2.67
N VAL A 37 -10.64 14.12 -3.12
CA VAL A 37 -10.42 13.24 -4.28
C VAL A 37 -9.80 11.95 -3.78
N GLU A 38 -10.49 10.82 -3.96
CA GLU A 38 -10.03 9.50 -3.56
C GLU A 38 -10.00 8.56 -4.77
N SER A 39 -8.85 7.91 -4.95
CA SER A 39 -8.60 6.91 -6.00
C SER A 39 -9.48 5.66 -5.90
N GLU A 40 -10.00 5.35 -4.71
CA GLU A 40 -10.78 4.15 -4.40
C GLU A 40 -12.27 4.44 -4.26
N SER A 41 -13.08 3.38 -4.23
CA SER A 41 -14.53 3.46 -4.05
C SER A 41 -15.00 3.72 -2.61
N ALA A 42 -14.09 3.90 -1.65
CA ALA A 42 -14.45 4.27 -0.28
C ALA A 42 -13.35 4.99 0.48
N LEU A 43 -13.79 5.79 1.45
CA LEU A 43 -12.97 6.52 2.41
C LEU A 43 -12.35 5.62 3.49
N GLY A 44 -11.28 6.09 4.13
CA GLY A 44 -10.61 5.43 5.27
C GLY A 44 -9.28 4.74 4.93
N GLY A 45 -8.92 4.63 3.64
CA GLY A 45 -7.62 4.12 3.19
C GLY A 45 -7.29 2.73 3.74
N VAL A 46 -6.13 2.58 4.39
CA VAL A 46 -5.67 1.26 4.87
C VAL A 46 -6.60 0.61 5.90
N ALA A 47 -7.41 1.40 6.61
CA ALA A 47 -8.37 0.90 7.60
C ALA A 47 -9.56 0.18 6.95
N THR A 48 -9.95 0.59 5.74
CA THR A 48 -11.17 0.13 5.05
C THR A 48 -10.86 -0.65 3.78
N ARG A 49 -9.92 -0.17 2.96
CA ARG A 49 -9.54 -0.75 1.66
C ARG A 49 -8.45 -1.82 1.78
N ALA A 50 -7.39 -1.56 2.57
CA ALA A 50 -6.29 -2.51 2.76
C ALA A 50 -6.51 -3.50 3.93
N GLY A 51 -7.64 -3.43 4.65
CA GLY A 51 -8.00 -4.40 5.70
C GLY A 51 -7.18 -4.32 7.00
N ILE A 52 -6.41 -3.24 7.23
CA ILE A 52 -5.63 -3.04 8.46
C ILE A 52 -6.55 -2.52 9.56
N HIS A 53 -7.31 -3.44 10.15
CA HIS A 53 -8.50 -3.19 10.96
C HIS A 53 -8.24 -3.17 12.48
N ARG A 54 -6.98 -3.17 12.90
CA ARG A 54 -6.57 -3.11 14.32
C ARG A 54 -5.52 -2.03 14.53
N TYR A 55 -5.74 -1.18 15.54
CA TYR A 55 -4.69 -0.29 16.02
C TYR A 55 -3.65 -1.08 16.80
N TYR A 56 -2.38 -0.87 16.44
CA TYR A 56 -1.27 -1.50 17.13
C TYR A 56 -0.73 -0.56 18.22
N TYR A 57 -0.24 0.61 17.80
CA TYR A 57 0.23 1.70 18.63
C TYR A 57 -0.51 3.00 18.26
N GLY A 58 -0.01 4.13 18.77
CA GLY A 58 -0.44 5.48 18.45
C GLY A 58 -1.12 6.19 19.62
N SER A 59 -1.07 7.52 19.61
CA SER A 59 -1.60 8.33 20.70
C SER A 59 -3.12 8.58 20.55
N PRO A 60 -3.89 8.55 21.65
CA PRO A 60 -5.32 8.82 21.62
C PRO A 60 -5.63 10.32 21.46
N GLY A 61 -6.91 10.64 21.23
CA GLY A 61 -7.43 12.01 21.22
C GLY A 61 -7.93 12.54 19.87
N GLY A 62 -8.53 13.72 19.90
CA GLY A 62 -9.11 14.39 18.73
C GLY A 62 -10.37 13.70 18.17
N LEU A 63 -10.67 14.01 16.91
CA LEU A 63 -11.78 13.46 16.11
C LEU A 63 -11.75 11.94 16.00
N GLN A 64 -10.59 11.32 16.21
CA GLN A 64 -10.51 9.86 16.17
C GLN A 64 -11.43 9.20 17.21
N GLU A 65 -11.53 9.75 18.42
CA GLU A 65 -12.34 9.13 19.48
C GLU A 65 -13.84 9.15 19.13
N GLU A 66 -14.29 10.17 18.40
CA GLU A 66 -15.63 10.24 17.81
C GLU A 66 -15.81 9.17 16.73
N ILE A 67 -14.89 9.10 15.77
CA ILE A 67 -14.95 8.12 14.67
C ILE A 67 -14.94 6.69 15.21
N ASP A 68 -14.10 6.38 16.20
CA ASP A 68 -14.01 5.05 16.80
C ASP A 68 -15.28 4.70 17.60
N ARG A 69 -15.86 5.65 18.34
CA ARG A 69 -17.14 5.45 19.05
C ARG A 69 -18.27 5.16 18.06
N GLU A 70 -18.42 5.98 17.03
CA GLU A 70 -19.46 5.80 16.02
C GLU A 70 -19.26 4.52 15.19
N THR A 71 -17.99 4.17 14.91
CA THR A 71 -17.66 2.89 14.27
C THR A 71 -18.10 1.72 15.16
N ALA A 72 -17.88 1.78 16.47
CA ALA A 72 -18.29 0.74 17.39
C ALA A 72 -19.83 0.63 17.50
N GLU A 73 -20.54 1.76 17.49
CA GLU A 73 -22.01 1.79 17.46
C GLU A 73 -22.56 1.20 16.17
N MET A 74 -22.03 1.63 15.02
CA MET A 74 -22.41 1.07 13.72
C MET A 74 -22.07 -0.43 13.64
N ALA A 75 -20.92 -0.87 14.16
CA ALA A 75 -20.56 -2.29 14.20
C ALA A 75 -21.57 -3.15 14.97
N ARG A 76 -22.16 -2.63 16.07
CA ARG A 76 -23.23 -3.34 16.79
C ARG A 76 -24.49 -3.51 15.93
N LEU A 77 -24.80 -2.52 15.10
CA LEU A 77 -25.92 -2.60 14.14
C LEU A 77 -25.63 -3.57 13.00
N LEU A 78 -24.38 -3.68 12.55
CA LEU A 78 -23.99 -4.64 11.52
C LEU A 78 -23.95 -6.08 12.05
N GLY A 79 -23.72 -6.25 13.35
CA GLY A 79 -23.69 -7.54 14.04
C GLY A 79 -22.35 -8.26 13.94
N GLY A 80 -22.27 -9.41 14.58
CA GLY A 80 -21.07 -10.24 14.62
C GLY A 80 -19.96 -9.72 15.52
N ARG A 81 -19.02 -10.61 15.83
CA ARG A 81 -17.79 -10.28 16.54
C ARG A 81 -16.70 -10.02 15.51
N THR A 82 -15.98 -8.91 15.64
CA THR A 82 -14.83 -8.59 14.77
C THR A 82 -13.58 -8.43 15.63
N MET A 83 -12.42 -8.89 15.14
CA MET A 83 -11.14 -8.53 15.77
C MET A 83 -10.87 -7.05 15.53
N GLY A 84 -10.49 -6.24 16.53
CA GLY A 84 -10.29 -4.80 16.28
C GLY A 84 -11.60 -4.05 15.94
N PHE A 85 -11.55 -3.09 15.02
CA PHE A 85 -12.76 -2.38 14.56
C PHE A 85 -13.31 -3.00 13.28
N HIS A 86 -14.61 -2.81 13.03
CA HIS A 86 -15.28 -3.31 11.82
C HIS A 86 -15.03 -2.36 10.63
N PRO A 87 -14.34 -2.79 9.55
CA PRO A 87 -14.01 -1.93 8.40
C PRO A 87 -15.23 -1.40 7.64
N GLU A 88 -16.24 -2.23 7.39
CA GLU A 88 -17.48 -1.75 6.74
C GLU A 88 -18.22 -0.72 7.60
N ALA A 89 -18.29 -0.91 8.93
CA ALA A 89 -18.85 0.09 9.83
C ALA A 89 -18.09 1.42 9.73
N LYS A 90 -16.75 1.36 9.69
CA LYS A 90 -15.91 2.56 9.55
C LYS A 90 -16.12 3.26 8.21
N LYS A 91 -16.25 2.51 7.11
CA LYS A 91 -16.60 3.05 5.78
C LYS A 91 -17.94 3.81 5.83
N ILE A 92 -18.97 3.21 6.42
CA ILE A 92 -20.29 3.85 6.55
C ILE A 92 -20.21 5.12 7.39
N VAL A 93 -19.53 5.06 8.54
CA VAL A 93 -19.38 6.20 9.46
C VAL A 93 -18.61 7.35 8.79
N LEU A 94 -17.48 7.08 8.13
CA LEU A 94 -16.71 8.13 7.46
C LEU A 94 -17.51 8.78 6.33
N ALA A 95 -18.18 8.00 5.50
CA ALA A 95 -19.03 8.53 4.43
C ALA A 95 -20.17 9.41 4.98
N ARG A 96 -20.85 8.95 6.05
CA ARG A 96 -21.90 9.71 6.73
C ARG A 96 -21.36 11.02 7.29
N LEU A 97 -20.28 10.98 8.07
CA LEU A 97 -19.70 12.16 8.70
C LEU A 97 -19.26 13.19 7.66
N CYS A 98 -18.66 12.74 6.54
CA CYS A 98 -18.28 13.65 5.46
C CYS A 98 -19.52 14.31 4.81
N ARG A 99 -20.59 13.55 4.55
CA ARG A 99 -21.84 14.08 4.00
C ARG A 99 -22.50 15.08 4.95
N GLU A 100 -22.60 14.75 6.24
CA GLU A 100 -23.17 15.64 7.28
C GLU A 100 -22.36 16.93 7.43
N ALA A 101 -21.05 16.88 7.22
CA ALA A 101 -20.18 18.06 7.20
C ALA A 101 -20.21 18.84 5.88
N GLY A 102 -21.01 18.44 4.89
CA GLY A 102 -21.12 19.11 3.59
C GLY A 102 -19.89 18.93 2.69
N ILE A 103 -19.09 17.89 2.90
CA ILE A 103 -17.88 17.59 2.12
C ILE A 103 -18.27 16.91 0.82
N GLN A 104 -17.76 17.41 -0.31
CA GLN A 104 -17.91 16.73 -1.60
C GLN A 104 -16.78 15.71 -1.78
N ALA A 105 -17.10 14.42 -1.76
CA ALA A 105 -16.14 13.35 -2.03
C ALA A 105 -16.26 12.83 -3.47
N LEU A 106 -15.16 12.88 -4.22
CA LEU A 106 -15.01 12.28 -5.54
C LEU A 106 -14.26 10.96 -5.39
N LEU A 107 -15.00 9.85 -5.34
CA LEU A 107 -14.48 8.49 -5.23
C LEU A 107 -14.12 7.92 -6.61
N ASP A 108 -13.33 6.86 -6.66
CA ASP A 108 -12.82 6.24 -7.89
C ASP A 108 -12.20 7.27 -8.86
N CYS A 109 -11.53 8.30 -8.31
CA CYS A 109 -10.99 9.44 -9.04
C CYS A 109 -9.48 9.56 -8.81
N THR A 110 -8.68 9.37 -9.85
CA THR A 110 -7.21 9.37 -9.78
C THR A 110 -6.66 10.74 -10.19
N VAL A 111 -5.93 11.41 -9.29
CA VAL A 111 -5.16 12.62 -9.63
C VAL A 111 -3.98 12.23 -10.51
N HIS A 112 -3.84 12.90 -11.65
CA HIS A 112 -2.74 12.66 -12.57
C HIS A 112 -1.92 13.93 -12.87
N ARG A 113 -2.37 15.11 -12.45
CA ARG A 113 -1.62 16.36 -12.66
C ARG A 113 -1.86 17.35 -11.53
N VAL A 114 -0.82 18.08 -11.16
CA VAL A 114 -0.91 19.23 -10.25
C VAL A 114 -0.94 20.52 -11.07
N LEU A 115 -1.80 21.45 -10.68
CA LEU A 115 -1.87 22.80 -11.23
C LEU A 115 -0.93 23.69 -10.44
N LEU A 116 0.06 24.29 -11.12
CA LEU A 116 1.04 25.18 -10.50
C LEU A 116 0.88 26.62 -10.99
N GLU A 117 1.00 27.57 -10.07
CA GLU A 117 1.19 28.99 -10.35
C GLU A 117 2.54 29.41 -9.77
N GLY A 118 3.62 29.29 -10.56
CA GLY A 118 4.97 29.40 -10.03
C GLY A 118 5.29 28.24 -9.09
N ASP A 119 5.57 28.55 -7.82
CA ASP A 119 5.81 27.59 -6.74
C ASP A 119 4.55 27.29 -5.90
N GLU A 120 3.39 27.79 -6.31
CA GLU A 120 2.12 27.61 -5.59
C GLU A 120 1.29 26.46 -6.17
N VAL A 121 0.86 25.54 -5.30
CA VAL A 121 -0.08 24.48 -5.67
C VAL A 121 -1.49 25.07 -5.73
N ALA A 122 -1.98 25.29 -6.95
CA ALA A 122 -3.27 25.93 -7.21
C ALA A 122 -4.45 24.93 -7.33
N GLY A 123 -4.16 23.63 -7.35
CA GLY A 123 -5.16 22.57 -7.48
C GLY A 123 -4.65 21.36 -8.25
N VAL A 124 -5.56 20.54 -8.78
CA VAL A 124 -5.23 19.29 -9.49
C VAL A 124 -6.13 19.06 -10.71
N GLU A 125 -5.66 18.21 -11.63
CA GLU A 125 -6.54 17.47 -12.54
C GLU A 125 -6.61 16.01 -12.12
N ALA A 126 -7.83 15.48 -12.13
CA ALA A 126 -8.12 14.11 -11.80
C ALA A 126 -9.03 13.48 -12.86
N TRP A 127 -9.08 12.16 -12.87
CA TRP A 127 -9.87 11.39 -13.81
C TRP A 127 -10.70 10.33 -13.07
N GLY A 128 -12.00 10.28 -13.35
CA GLY A 128 -12.92 9.25 -12.86
C GLY A 128 -13.80 8.72 -14.00
N GLU A 129 -14.85 7.98 -13.67
CA GLU A 129 -15.77 7.38 -14.66
C GLU A 129 -16.57 8.42 -15.45
N GLY A 130 -16.90 9.53 -14.79
CA GLY A 130 -17.53 10.70 -15.42
C GLY A 130 -16.59 11.52 -16.31
N GLY A 131 -15.33 11.09 -16.47
CA GLY A 131 -14.30 11.79 -17.23
C GLY A 131 -13.39 12.68 -16.38
N GLY A 132 -12.73 13.62 -17.05
CA GLY A 132 -11.76 14.52 -16.42
C GLY A 132 -12.40 15.66 -15.62
N VAL A 133 -11.87 15.89 -14.42
CA VAL A 133 -12.24 17.00 -13.52
C VAL A 133 -11.02 17.87 -13.21
N THR A 134 -11.21 19.18 -13.24
CA THR A 134 -10.23 20.17 -12.81
C THR A 134 -10.71 20.80 -11.51
N ILE A 135 -9.90 20.74 -10.46
CA ILE A 135 -10.26 21.24 -9.13
C ILE A 135 -9.24 22.28 -8.72
N ARG A 136 -9.70 23.49 -8.42
CA ARG A 136 -8.86 24.58 -7.91
C ARG A 136 -9.13 24.80 -6.43
N ALA A 137 -8.09 25.09 -5.67
CA ALA A 137 -8.18 25.28 -4.22
C ALA A 137 -7.28 26.41 -3.71
N ALA A 138 -7.66 27.02 -2.60
CA ALA A 138 -6.81 27.97 -1.89
C ALA A 138 -5.71 27.25 -1.10
N VAL A 139 -6.03 26.10 -0.50
CA VAL A 139 -5.05 25.21 0.14
C VAL A 139 -5.30 23.76 -0.29
N THR A 140 -4.23 23.04 -0.63
CA THR A 140 -4.26 21.61 -0.92
C THR A 140 -3.63 20.82 0.21
N ILE A 141 -4.26 19.73 0.64
CA ILE A 141 -3.70 18.76 1.58
C ILE A 141 -3.36 17.50 0.80
N ASP A 142 -2.08 17.17 0.73
CA ASP A 142 -1.56 15.91 0.21
C ASP A 142 -1.70 14.81 1.28
N ALA A 143 -2.76 14.02 1.14
CA ALA A 143 -3.07 12.89 2.00
C ALA A 143 -2.97 11.55 1.23
N THR A 144 -2.14 11.50 0.17
CA THR A 144 -2.03 10.37 -0.77
C THR A 144 -1.26 9.16 -0.24
N ALA A 145 -0.84 9.19 1.03
CA ALA A 145 0.11 8.26 1.66
C ALA A 145 1.55 8.33 1.14
N ASN A 146 1.78 8.75 -0.10
CA ASN A 146 3.08 8.71 -0.76
C ASN A 146 3.62 10.08 -1.19
N GLY A 147 2.93 11.17 -0.82
CA GLY A 147 3.34 12.54 -1.15
C GLY A 147 3.24 12.85 -2.64
N ASN A 148 2.22 12.30 -3.32
CA ASN A 148 2.13 12.33 -4.79
C ASN A 148 1.85 13.74 -5.33
N VAL A 149 1.14 14.61 -4.58
CA VAL A 149 0.96 16.01 -4.99
C VAL A 149 2.32 16.72 -4.94
N VAL A 150 3.08 16.51 -3.87
CA VAL A 150 4.45 17.08 -3.75
C VAL A 150 5.36 16.54 -4.86
N HIS A 151 5.30 15.24 -5.15
CA HIS A 151 6.06 14.62 -6.24
C HIS A 151 5.73 15.25 -7.60
N MET A 152 4.43 15.29 -7.96
CA MET A 152 3.96 15.83 -9.24
C MET A 152 4.22 17.34 -9.38
N ALA A 153 4.33 18.06 -8.26
CA ALA A 153 4.70 19.47 -8.23
C ALA A 153 6.22 19.71 -8.39
N GLY A 154 7.05 18.65 -8.50
CA GLY A 154 8.50 18.75 -8.57
C GLY A 154 9.18 18.97 -7.22
N GLY A 155 8.49 18.67 -6.12
CA GLY A 155 9.03 18.72 -4.77
C GLY A 155 10.12 17.68 -4.55
N LYS A 156 11.10 18.01 -3.71
CA LYS A 156 12.20 17.10 -3.39
C LYS A 156 11.76 16.06 -2.36
N MET A 157 12.09 14.79 -2.62
CA MET A 157 11.71 13.65 -1.78
C MET A 157 12.86 12.66 -1.61
N ARG A 158 12.77 11.83 -0.57
CA ARG A 158 13.66 10.69 -0.28
C ARG A 158 12.88 9.38 -0.39
N TYR A 159 13.55 8.31 -0.82
CA TYR A 159 12.93 7.03 -1.16
C TYR A 159 13.77 5.87 -0.66
N GLY A 160 13.12 4.86 -0.08
CA GLY A 160 13.71 3.56 0.23
C GLY A 160 14.93 3.60 1.17
N ARG A 161 15.55 2.44 1.36
CA ARG A 161 16.78 2.27 2.15
C ARG A 161 18.00 2.86 1.47
N GLU A 162 18.96 3.28 2.27
CA GLU A 162 20.26 3.77 1.76
C GLU A 162 21.08 2.64 1.11
N GLN A 163 20.99 1.44 1.67
CA GLN A 163 21.78 0.26 1.30
C GLN A 163 21.42 -0.24 -0.10
N ASP A 164 20.12 -0.33 -0.41
CA ASP A 164 19.62 -0.98 -1.62
C ASP A 164 18.40 -0.28 -2.27
N GLY A 165 17.90 0.83 -1.71
CA GLY A 165 16.74 1.54 -2.25
C GLY A 165 15.40 0.82 -2.07
N ALA A 166 15.36 -0.35 -1.44
CA ALA A 166 14.13 -1.10 -1.23
C ALA A 166 13.23 -0.41 -0.19
N TYR A 167 11.92 -0.56 -0.35
CA TYR A 167 10.92 -0.13 0.63
C TYR A 167 10.57 -1.29 1.57
N HIS A 168 9.85 -1.02 2.66
CA HIS A 168 9.31 -2.07 3.50
C HIS A 168 8.36 -3.04 2.78
N ASN A 169 8.25 -4.24 3.36
CA ASN A 169 7.29 -5.24 2.94
C ASN A 169 5.86 -4.66 2.90
N TYR A 170 5.11 -5.02 1.86
CA TYR A 170 3.69 -4.71 1.77
C TYR A 170 2.85 -5.85 2.36
N SER A 171 1.61 -5.54 2.69
CA SER A 171 0.61 -6.55 3.03
C SER A 171 -0.51 -6.63 1.99
N LEU A 172 -1.02 -7.83 1.74
CA LEU A 172 -2.28 -8.05 1.03
C LEU A 172 -3.19 -8.87 1.95
N VAL A 173 -4.30 -8.29 2.38
CA VAL A 173 -5.07 -8.79 3.52
C VAL A 173 -6.33 -9.54 3.06
N PRO A 174 -6.37 -10.88 3.14
CA PRO A 174 -7.61 -11.61 2.96
C PRO A 174 -8.47 -11.59 4.23
N ARG A 175 -9.78 -11.75 4.07
CA ARG A 175 -10.78 -11.71 5.14
C ARG A 175 -11.41 -13.09 5.35
N ARG A 176 -11.44 -13.59 6.58
CA ARG A 176 -11.94 -14.94 6.93
C ARG A 176 -12.73 -14.97 8.22
N LEU A 177 -13.49 -16.05 8.39
CA LEU A 177 -14.15 -16.37 9.65
C LEU A 177 -13.27 -17.32 10.47
N ARG A 178 -13.13 -17.06 11.79
CA ARG A 178 -12.48 -17.98 12.73
C ARG A 178 -13.33 -18.08 14.00
N ASP A 179 -13.88 -19.24 14.30
CA ASP A 179 -14.70 -19.47 15.51
C ASP A 179 -15.87 -18.45 15.64
N GLY A 180 -16.52 -18.12 14.52
CA GLY A 180 -17.60 -17.10 14.45
C GLY A 180 -17.12 -15.64 14.49
N LEU A 181 -15.81 -15.40 14.56
CA LEU A 181 -15.18 -14.08 14.54
C LEU A 181 -14.81 -13.68 13.11
N ILE A 182 -15.25 -12.48 12.69
CA ILE A 182 -14.78 -11.80 11.48
C ILE A 182 -13.33 -11.38 11.72
N GLY A 183 -12.41 -11.93 10.92
CA GLY A 183 -10.98 -11.75 11.06
C GLY A 183 -10.30 -11.41 9.74
N TYR A 184 -9.08 -10.90 9.85
CA TYR A 184 -8.26 -10.49 8.72
C TYR A 184 -6.84 -10.97 8.96
N ASP A 185 -6.23 -11.54 7.93
CA ASP A 185 -4.84 -12.00 8.03
C ASP A 185 -3.93 -10.91 7.46
N ASN A 186 -3.15 -10.25 8.33
CA ASN A 186 -2.11 -9.30 7.92
C ASN A 186 -0.94 -10.05 7.27
N LEU A 187 -1.15 -10.53 6.04
CA LEU A 187 -0.16 -11.29 5.27
C LEU A 187 0.86 -10.32 4.68
N ASP A 188 2.07 -10.32 5.25
CA ASP A 188 3.23 -9.66 4.64
C ASP A 188 3.69 -10.51 3.45
N ALA A 189 3.56 -9.97 2.23
CA ALA A 189 3.60 -10.77 1.01
C ALA A 189 4.87 -10.57 0.16
N GLY A 190 5.80 -9.72 0.59
CA GLY A 190 7.05 -9.45 -0.11
C GLY A 190 7.42 -7.98 -0.10
N TRP A 191 8.42 -7.61 -0.90
CA TRP A 191 8.76 -6.23 -1.23
C TRP A 191 7.98 -5.77 -2.46
N VAL A 192 7.78 -4.45 -2.58
CA VAL A 192 7.18 -3.81 -3.75
C VAL A 192 7.76 -2.40 -3.88
N ASP A 193 8.05 -1.99 -5.11
CA ASP A 193 8.23 -0.59 -5.44
C ASP A 193 6.85 0.05 -5.73
N PRO A 194 6.33 0.92 -4.84
CA PRO A 194 5.01 1.52 -5.01
C PRO A 194 4.94 2.50 -6.19
N TYR A 195 6.07 2.85 -6.82
CA TYR A 195 6.15 3.75 -7.98
C TYR A 195 6.50 3.01 -9.28
N ASP A 196 6.55 1.67 -9.27
CA ASP A 196 6.61 0.85 -10.48
C ASP A 196 5.28 0.09 -10.65
N PRO A 197 4.46 0.43 -11.64
CA PRO A 197 3.14 -0.17 -11.81
C PRO A 197 3.20 -1.65 -12.22
N LYS A 198 4.31 -2.10 -12.83
CA LYS A 198 4.52 -3.53 -13.11
C LYS A 198 4.77 -4.29 -11.80
N ASP A 199 5.54 -3.70 -10.90
CA ASP A 199 5.84 -4.30 -9.60
C ASP A 199 4.62 -4.29 -8.65
N VAL A 200 3.82 -3.21 -8.66
CA VAL A 200 2.53 -3.17 -7.95
C VAL A 200 1.60 -4.28 -8.45
N THR A 201 1.50 -4.47 -9.77
CA THR A 201 0.72 -5.56 -10.36
C THR A 201 1.26 -6.92 -9.93
N ARG A 202 2.59 -7.13 -10.00
CA ARG A 202 3.24 -8.36 -9.53
C ARG A 202 2.97 -8.61 -8.05
N ALA A 203 3.00 -7.58 -7.21
CA ALA A 203 2.73 -7.68 -5.78
C ALA A 203 1.30 -8.18 -5.49
N PHE A 204 0.30 -7.70 -6.22
CA PHE A 204 -1.06 -8.28 -6.12
C PHE A 204 -1.08 -9.76 -6.51
N LEU A 205 -0.50 -10.12 -7.66
CA LEU A 205 -0.47 -11.50 -8.15
C LEU A 205 0.26 -12.42 -7.16
N LYS A 206 1.40 -11.97 -6.62
CA LYS A 206 2.20 -12.75 -5.66
C LYS A 206 1.49 -12.90 -4.31
N GLY A 207 0.87 -11.83 -3.81
CA GLY A 207 0.04 -11.90 -2.61
C GLY A 207 -1.13 -12.87 -2.78
N ARG A 208 -1.76 -12.89 -3.96
CA ARG A 208 -2.85 -13.81 -4.29
C ARG A 208 -2.40 -15.26 -4.46
N GLU A 209 -1.19 -15.50 -4.96
CA GLU A 209 -0.58 -16.84 -4.97
C GLU A 209 -0.45 -17.40 -3.54
N TRP A 210 -0.04 -16.57 -2.56
CA TRP A 210 0.01 -16.99 -1.16
C TRP A 210 -1.38 -17.29 -0.57
N ILE A 211 -2.41 -16.56 -1.00
CA ILE A 211 -3.80 -16.80 -0.59
C ILE A 211 -4.32 -18.08 -1.24
N TRP A 212 -3.98 -18.36 -2.50
CA TRP A 212 -4.31 -19.61 -3.18
C TRP A 212 -3.78 -20.84 -2.44
N GLN A 213 -2.51 -20.80 -2.01
CA GLN A 213 -1.92 -21.88 -1.22
C GLN A 213 -2.69 -22.11 0.11
N ALA A 214 -3.11 -21.03 0.77
CA ALA A 214 -3.94 -21.13 1.97
C ALA A 214 -5.31 -21.77 1.70
N TYR A 215 -5.92 -21.49 0.55
CA TYR A 215 -7.16 -22.14 0.12
C TYR A 215 -6.97 -23.65 -0.10
N GLU A 216 -5.86 -24.07 -0.72
CA GLU A 216 -5.54 -25.49 -0.91
C GLU A 216 -5.34 -26.22 0.43
N GLU A 217 -4.92 -25.51 1.47
CA GLU A 217 -4.82 -25.99 2.86
C GLU A 217 -6.19 -26.04 3.60
N GLY A 218 -7.29 -25.64 2.93
CA GLY A 218 -8.65 -25.71 3.46
C GLY A 218 -9.19 -24.43 4.11
N LEU A 219 -8.50 -23.29 3.96
CA LEU A 219 -8.98 -22.00 4.47
C LEU A 219 -9.98 -21.36 3.50
N HIS A 220 -11.11 -20.88 4.02
CA HIS A 220 -12.09 -20.11 3.26
C HIS A 220 -11.98 -18.62 3.58
N TYR A 221 -11.78 -17.81 2.53
CA TYR A 221 -11.84 -16.35 2.58
C TYR A 221 -13.11 -15.84 1.85
N TYR A 222 -13.70 -14.75 2.32
CA TYR A 222 -14.88 -14.15 1.68
C TYR A 222 -14.57 -12.87 0.89
N ALA A 223 -13.38 -12.28 1.10
CA ALA A 223 -12.87 -11.17 0.33
C ALA A 223 -11.33 -11.06 0.42
N ILE A 224 -10.73 -10.39 -0.55
CA ILE A 224 -9.33 -9.92 -0.53
C ILE A 224 -9.37 -8.40 -0.53
N SER A 225 -8.49 -7.76 0.24
CA SER A 225 -8.36 -6.30 0.26
C SER A 225 -8.12 -5.73 -1.14
N SER A 226 -8.79 -4.63 -1.46
CA SER A 226 -8.75 -3.98 -2.78
C SER A 226 -7.52 -3.10 -3.00
N SER A 227 -6.65 -2.96 -2.01
CA SER A 227 -5.43 -2.16 -2.08
C SER A 227 -4.32 -2.84 -1.30
N LEU A 228 -3.07 -2.63 -1.74
CA LEU A 228 -1.91 -3.04 -0.96
C LEU A 228 -1.75 -2.18 0.30
N GLY A 229 -1.42 -2.83 1.41
CA GLY A 229 -0.99 -2.17 2.64
C GLY A 229 0.46 -1.72 2.54
N TYR A 230 0.73 -0.63 1.81
CA TYR A 230 2.07 -0.03 1.75
C TYR A 230 2.50 0.50 3.12
N ARG A 231 3.64 0.03 3.62
CA ARG A 231 4.21 0.46 4.91
C ARG A 231 5.18 1.63 4.78
N GLU A 232 5.75 1.79 3.59
CA GLU A 232 6.74 2.81 3.27
C GLU A 232 6.54 3.32 1.84
N GLY A 233 7.02 4.54 1.57
CA GLY A 233 7.01 5.22 0.29
C GLY A 233 7.91 6.44 0.40
N ALA A 234 7.65 7.49 -0.37
CA ALA A 234 8.49 8.68 -0.30
C ALA A 234 8.26 9.51 0.97
N LEU A 235 9.31 10.21 1.39
CA LEU A 235 9.32 11.20 2.47
C LEU A 235 9.70 12.56 1.89
N ILE A 236 8.93 13.61 2.17
CA ILE A 236 9.23 14.95 1.65
C ILE A 236 10.46 15.58 2.31
N ASP A 237 11.10 16.54 1.62
CA ASP A 237 12.01 17.51 2.23
C ASP A 237 11.20 18.72 2.72
N GLY A 238 10.85 18.74 4.00
CA GLY A 238 10.03 19.79 4.61
C GLY A 238 10.82 20.83 5.42
N GLU A 239 10.14 21.89 5.86
CA GLU A 239 10.73 22.99 6.65
C GLU A 239 11.41 22.49 7.93
N LYS A 240 10.84 21.47 8.57
CA LYS A 240 11.46 20.74 9.69
C LYS A 240 11.64 19.27 9.32
N LEU A 241 12.87 18.77 9.50
CA LEU A 241 13.16 17.34 9.50
C LEU A 241 13.12 16.84 10.94
N LEU A 242 12.21 15.91 11.25
CA LEU A 242 12.21 15.20 12.53
C LEU A 242 13.27 14.10 12.51
N THR A 243 14.27 14.19 13.40
CA THR A 243 15.42 13.28 13.37
C THR A 243 15.26 12.10 14.33
N ILE A 244 16.06 11.05 14.13
CA ILE A 244 16.06 9.92 15.07
C ILE A 244 16.48 10.32 16.50
N GLN A 245 17.35 11.33 16.63
CA GLN A 245 17.71 11.89 17.94
C GLN A 245 16.49 12.52 18.60
N ASP A 246 15.69 13.29 17.85
CA ASP A 246 14.47 13.89 18.37
C ASP A 246 13.45 12.85 18.83
N TYR A 247 13.36 11.74 18.10
CA TYR A 247 12.48 10.62 18.43
C TYR A 247 12.90 9.89 19.70
N VAL A 248 14.17 9.48 19.81
CA VAL A 248 14.67 8.74 20.99
C VAL A 248 14.60 9.61 22.24
N GLU A 249 14.96 10.89 22.13
CA GLU A 249 15.01 11.79 23.26
C GLU A 249 13.67 12.40 23.63
N ASP A 250 12.62 12.17 22.84
CA ASP A 250 11.34 12.85 23.00
C ASP A 250 11.58 14.38 23.02
N THR A 251 12.30 14.94 22.04
CA THR A 251 12.63 16.38 22.03
C THR A 251 11.35 17.21 22.01
N ALA A 252 11.27 18.24 22.86
CA ALA A 252 10.15 19.17 22.87
C ALA A 252 10.21 20.12 21.66
N MET A 253 9.20 20.04 20.80
CA MET A 253 9.12 20.87 19.60
C MET A 253 8.28 22.13 19.86
N PRO A 254 8.81 23.34 19.63
CA PRO A 254 8.05 24.58 19.81
C PRO A 254 6.78 24.65 18.95
N ASP A 255 6.80 24.00 17.80
CA ASP A 255 5.72 23.94 16.82
C ASP A 255 5.01 22.57 16.81
N VAL A 256 4.99 21.83 17.93
CA VAL A 256 4.29 20.54 18.04
C VAL A 256 2.81 20.68 17.65
N ILE A 257 2.31 19.77 16.80
CA ILE A 257 0.89 19.68 16.41
C ILE A 257 0.24 18.35 16.75
N ALA A 258 1.04 17.32 17.03
CA ALA A 258 0.58 16.04 17.52
C ALA A 258 1.69 15.34 18.29
N ARG A 259 1.31 14.49 19.24
CA ARG A 259 2.19 13.51 19.88
C ARG A 259 2.02 12.16 19.19
N SER A 260 3.11 11.43 19.00
CA SER A 260 3.09 10.03 18.57
C SER A 260 3.55 9.12 19.67
N TYR A 261 3.07 7.87 19.66
CA TYR A 261 3.59 6.83 20.54
C TYR A 261 3.65 5.50 19.80
N SER A 262 4.85 5.04 19.47
CA SER A 262 5.07 3.74 18.82
C SER A 262 6.47 3.24 19.07
N HIS A 263 6.73 2.02 18.65
CA HIS A 263 8.08 1.53 18.40
C HIS A 263 8.43 1.74 16.92
N LEU A 264 9.68 1.44 16.56
CA LEU A 264 10.16 1.46 15.18
C LEU A 264 9.71 0.19 14.45
N ASP A 265 8.45 0.23 14.00
CA ASP A 265 7.71 -0.87 13.36
C ASP A 265 8.26 -1.20 11.96
N ASN A 266 9.47 -1.75 11.88
CA ASN A 266 10.01 -2.34 10.66
C ASN A 266 9.42 -3.74 10.45
N HIS A 267 9.15 -4.15 9.20
CA HIS A 267 8.56 -5.47 8.90
C HIS A 267 9.56 -6.46 8.28
N GLY A 268 10.69 -5.97 7.76
CA GLY A 268 11.80 -6.81 7.30
C GLY A 268 12.52 -7.50 8.46
N PHE A 269 12.98 -8.72 8.22
CA PHE A 269 13.92 -9.45 9.10
C PHE A 269 15.35 -9.39 8.57
N ASP A 270 15.55 -8.87 7.36
CA ASP A 270 16.83 -8.56 6.74
C ASP A 270 17.46 -7.30 7.36
N THR A 271 17.54 -7.26 8.71
CA THR A 271 17.92 -6.05 9.46
C THR A 271 19.34 -5.55 9.17
N GLY A 272 20.19 -6.36 8.55
CA GLY A 272 21.50 -5.95 8.05
C GLY A 272 21.43 -4.93 6.90
N ASN A 273 20.29 -4.84 6.23
CA ASN A 273 20.02 -3.82 5.22
C ASN A 273 19.45 -2.53 5.80
N GLU A 274 19.04 -2.50 7.08
CA GLU A 274 18.53 -1.28 7.71
C GLU A 274 19.68 -0.32 8.09
N SER A 275 19.31 0.91 8.45
CA SER A 275 20.27 1.93 8.90
C SER A 275 21.14 1.45 10.05
N GLU A 276 22.32 2.07 10.24
CA GLU A 276 23.17 1.76 11.39
C GLU A 276 22.43 1.93 12.70
N PHE A 277 21.64 2.99 12.84
CA PHE A 277 20.82 3.20 14.03
C PHE A 277 19.84 2.04 14.25
N SER A 278 19.12 1.60 13.21
CA SER A 278 18.18 0.49 13.30
C SER A 278 18.89 -0.82 13.65
N GLN A 279 20.08 -1.08 13.13
CA GLN A 279 20.91 -2.23 13.54
C GLN A 279 21.29 -2.16 15.02
N LEU A 280 21.73 -1.01 15.52
CA LEU A 280 22.04 -0.81 16.94
C LEU A 280 20.81 -1.00 17.83
N TRP A 281 19.70 -0.35 17.48
CA TRP A 281 18.48 -0.31 18.28
C TRP A 281 17.78 -1.68 18.31
N ILE A 282 17.57 -2.27 17.15
CA ILE A 282 16.78 -3.49 16.98
C ILE A 282 17.66 -4.72 17.14
N SER A 283 18.77 -4.79 16.40
CA SER A 283 19.58 -6.01 16.30
C SER A 283 20.51 -6.17 17.50
N ILE A 284 21.18 -5.09 17.92
CA ILE A 284 22.13 -5.14 19.06
C ILE A 284 21.42 -4.99 20.40
N LEU A 285 20.53 -4.01 20.59
CA LEU A 285 19.91 -3.74 21.89
C LEU A 285 18.58 -4.47 22.11
N GLY A 286 18.03 -5.13 21.07
CA GLY A 286 16.79 -5.89 21.18
C GLY A 286 15.53 -5.05 21.41
N LEU A 287 15.53 -3.78 20.98
CA LEU A 287 14.48 -2.80 21.32
C LEU A 287 13.37 -2.70 20.28
N PHE A 288 13.13 -3.75 19.47
CA PHE A 288 12.07 -3.74 18.46
C PHE A 288 10.72 -3.34 19.05
N VAL A 289 10.26 -3.96 20.14
CA VAL A 289 8.95 -3.67 20.75
C VAL A 289 8.95 -2.45 21.69
N LYS A 290 10.02 -1.65 21.71
CA LYS A 290 10.16 -0.52 22.64
C LYS A 290 9.33 0.67 22.16
N GLY A 291 8.20 0.91 22.82
CA GLY A 291 7.40 2.12 22.60
C GLY A 291 8.11 3.38 23.09
N LEU A 292 8.11 4.41 22.26
CA LEU A 292 8.70 5.73 22.48
C LEU A 292 7.66 6.81 22.14
N TRP A 293 7.69 7.90 22.91
CA TRP A 293 6.95 9.12 22.62
C TRP A 293 7.76 10.06 21.75
N CYS A 294 7.09 10.79 20.86
CA CYS A 294 7.74 11.82 20.05
C CYS A 294 6.75 12.91 19.62
N ASP A 295 7.22 14.17 19.57
CA ASP A 295 6.51 15.29 18.96
C ASP A 295 6.53 15.20 17.43
N ILE A 296 5.41 15.48 16.79
CA ILE A 296 5.31 15.75 15.35
C ILE A 296 5.19 17.28 15.19
N PRO A 297 6.22 17.96 14.64
CA PRO A 297 6.22 19.41 14.46
C PRO A 297 5.43 19.83 13.21
N TYR A 298 4.81 21.02 13.24
CA TYR A 298 4.08 21.59 12.12
C TYR A 298 4.96 21.74 10.86
N GLY A 299 6.23 22.14 11.04
CA GLY A 299 7.18 22.25 9.94
C GLY A 299 7.42 20.94 9.18
N SER A 300 7.05 19.78 9.73
CA SER A 300 7.17 18.49 9.03
C SER A 300 6.08 18.25 7.98
N LEU A 301 4.99 19.03 8.01
CA LEU A 301 3.89 19.00 7.04
C LEU A 301 4.16 19.93 5.84
N LEU A 302 5.11 20.85 5.95
CA LEU A 302 5.34 21.92 4.98
C LEU A 302 6.49 21.54 4.03
N PRO A 303 6.22 21.15 2.77
CA PRO A 303 7.28 20.86 1.80
C PRO A 303 8.05 22.14 1.44
N LYS A 304 9.38 22.08 1.41
CA LYS A 304 10.21 23.23 1.01
C LYS A 304 9.92 23.62 -0.43
N LYS A 305 9.93 24.93 -0.69
CA LYS A 305 9.77 25.54 -2.05
C LYS A 305 8.42 25.29 -2.71
N LEU A 306 7.44 24.73 -2.01
CA LEU A 306 6.07 24.64 -2.49
C LEU A 306 5.16 25.37 -1.51
N LYS A 307 4.27 26.20 -2.04
CA LYS A 307 3.30 26.97 -1.26
C LYS A 307 1.89 26.41 -1.44
N ARG A 308 0.99 26.78 -0.53
CA ARG A 308 -0.42 26.37 -0.49
C ARG A 308 -0.65 24.85 -0.37
N VAL A 309 0.35 24.09 0.05
CA VAL A 309 0.25 22.65 0.23
C VAL A 309 0.69 22.23 1.64
N LEU A 310 -0.05 21.31 2.24
CA LEU A 310 0.27 20.61 3.48
C LEU A 310 0.34 19.11 3.20
N VAL A 311 1.27 18.39 3.82
CA VAL A 311 1.36 16.93 3.73
C VAL A 311 0.80 16.31 4.99
N ALA A 312 -0.32 15.63 4.88
CA ALA A 312 -1.01 14.98 5.99
C ALA A 312 -1.12 13.48 5.72
N CYS A 313 0.02 12.79 5.68
CA CYS A 313 0.09 11.34 5.54
C CYS A 313 1.50 10.86 5.91
N ARG A 314 1.78 9.55 5.78
CA ARG A 314 3.09 8.97 6.13
C ARG A 314 4.31 9.52 5.35
N ALA A 315 4.09 10.38 4.35
CA ALA A 315 5.13 11.08 3.60
C ALA A 315 5.71 12.33 4.32
N LEU A 316 5.51 12.46 5.64
CA LEU A 316 6.04 13.56 6.45
C LEU A 316 7.55 13.76 6.28
N SER A 317 8.01 14.98 6.56
CA SER A 317 9.44 15.30 6.63
C SER A 317 10.07 14.75 7.92
N VAL A 318 10.45 13.47 7.89
CA VAL A 318 11.02 12.73 9.02
C VAL A 318 12.17 11.84 8.55
N ASP A 319 13.12 11.50 9.42
CA ASP A 319 14.08 10.45 9.12
C ASP A 319 13.37 9.13 8.80
N ARG A 320 13.96 8.31 7.92
CA ARG A 320 13.33 7.06 7.48
C ARG A 320 13.00 6.15 8.65
N ASP A 321 13.91 5.97 9.60
CA ASP A 321 13.65 5.17 10.80
C ASP A 321 12.48 5.76 11.61
N VAL A 322 12.46 7.08 11.78
CA VAL A 322 11.38 7.78 12.50
C VAL A 322 10.03 7.62 11.81
N SER A 323 9.99 7.55 10.48
CA SER A 323 8.75 7.32 9.72
C SER A 323 8.01 6.05 10.20
N MET A 324 8.74 5.04 10.67
CA MET A 324 8.18 3.78 11.18
C MET A 324 7.50 3.98 12.54
N GLY A 325 7.97 4.96 13.31
CA GLY A 325 7.50 5.30 14.65
C GLY A 325 6.41 6.36 14.72
N VAL A 326 6.11 7.04 13.61
CA VAL A 326 5.12 8.15 13.57
C VAL A 326 3.99 7.93 12.56
N ARG A 327 3.88 6.75 11.95
CA ARG A 327 2.88 6.41 10.91
C ARG A 327 1.70 5.58 11.40
N MET A 328 1.54 5.37 12.71
CA MET A 328 0.43 4.58 13.24
C MET A 328 -0.90 5.27 12.92
N GLN A 329 -1.96 4.50 12.67
CA GLN A 329 -3.22 5.08 12.22
C GLN A 329 -3.75 6.16 13.17
N LYS A 330 -3.60 5.97 14.49
CA LYS A 330 -4.02 6.97 15.48
C LYS A 330 -3.23 8.26 15.38
N ASP A 331 -1.90 8.15 15.24
CA ASP A 331 -1.02 9.31 15.05
C ASP A 331 -1.40 10.06 13.76
N MET A 332 -1.67 9.31 12.68
CA MET A 332 -2.07 9.88 11.38
C MET A 332 -3.44 10.55 11.41
N HIS A 333 -4.42 10.07 12.20
CA HIS A 333 -5.68 10.79 12.39
C HIS A 333 -5.45 12.18 13.00
N LYS A 334 -4.58 12.26 14.01
CA LYS A 334 -4.24 13.54 14.68
C LYS A 334 -3.47 14.50 13.77
N VAL A 335 -2.52 13.97 12.99
CA VAL A 335 -1.83 14.76 11.95
C VAL A 335 -2.83 15.26 10.90
N GLY A 336 -3.77 14.41 10.47
CA GLY A 336 -4.87 14.79 9.59
C GLY A 336 -5.69 15.94 10.17
N GLU A 337 -6.15 15.79 11.41
CA GLU A 337 -6.92 16.82 12.10
C GLU A 337 -6.20 18.17 12.17
N ALA A 338 -4.91 18.15 12.54
CA ALA A 338 -4.07 19.34 12.60
C ALA A 338 -3.89 20.00 11.23
N ALA A 339 -3.64 19.21 10.18
CA ALA A 339 -3.51 19.73 8.82
C ALA A 339 -4.82 20.35 8.30
N GLY A 340 -5.96 19.71 8.58
CA GLY A 340 -7.28 20.22 8.21
C GLY A 340 -7.60 21.55 8.88
N LEU A 341 -7.33 21.65 10.19
CA LEU A 341 -7.51 22.88 10.94
C LEU A 341 -6.57 23.99 10.46
N ALA A 342 -5.29 23.66 10.24
CA ALA A 342 -4.32 24.60 9.70
C ALA A 342 -4.75 25.14 8.32
N ALA A 343 -5.22 24.27 7.43
CA ALA A 343 -5.72 24.66 6.10
C ALA A 343 -6.93 25.61 6.21
N ALA A 344 -7.88 25.32 7.09
CA ALA A 344 -9.04 26.18 7.30
C ALA A 344 -8.64 27.56 7.87
N LEU A 345 -7.75 27.60 8.87
CA LEU A 345 -7.24 28.86 9.43
C LEU A 345 -6.47 29.67 8.38
N SER A 346 -5.67 29.02 7.54
CA SER A 346 -4.99 29.66 6.40
C SER A 346 -5.97 30.31 5.43
N VAL A 347 -7.07 29.62 5.09
CA VAL A 347 -8.13 30.16 4.23
C VAL A 347 -8.80 31.37 4.88
N GLN A 348 -9.23 31.25 6.14
CA GLN A 348 -9.95 32.30 6.86
C GLN A 348 -9.10 33.56 7.04
N SER A 349 -7.83 33.38 7.39
CA SER A 349 -6.86 34.47 7.59
C SER A 349 -6.21 34.96 6.30
N ARG A 350 -6.48 34.29 5.16
CA ARG A 350 -5.85 34.56 3.84
C ARG A 350 -4.33 34.54 3.90
N MET A 351 -3.77 33.61 4.67
CA MET A 351 -2.33 33.40 4.83
C MET A 351 -1.92 32.09 4.19
N LEU A 352 -0.66 32.00 3.73
CA LEU A 352 -0.11 30.71 3.34
C LEU A 352 -0.01 29.78 4.56
N PRO A 353 -0.11 28.44 4.38
CA PRO A 353 0.09 27.50 5.49
C PRO A 353 1.41 27.69 6.23
N ALA A 354 2.48 28.06 5.52
CA ALA A 354 3.80 28.32 6.10
C ALA A 354 3.88 29.62 6.93
N GLU A 355 2.92 30.53 6.76
CA GLU A 355 2.87 31.83 7.45
C GLU A 355 1.91 31.82 8.66
N LEU A 356 1.20 30.70 8.86
CA LEU A 356 0.20 30.58 9.92
C LEU A 356 0.84 30.71 11.32
N PRO A 357 0.27 31.52 12.23
CA PRO A 357 0.72 31.59 13.62
C PRO A 357 0.45 30.26 14.35
N VAL A 358 1.48 29.41 14.46
CA VAL A 358 1.34 28.05 15.01
C VAL A 358 0.78 28.01 16.43
N HIS A 359 1.02 29.04 17.24
CA HIS A 359 0.48 29.12 18.59
C HIS A 359 -1.06 29.14 18.64
N GLU A 360 -1.73 29.78 17.66
CA GLU A 360 -3.19 29.79 17.56
C GLU A 360 -3.70 28.39 17.19
N LEU A 361 -3.03 27.74 16.23
CA LEU A 361 -3.31 26.35 15.86
C LEU A 361 -3.16 25.42 17.09
N GLN A 362 -2.08 25.54 17.84
CA GLN A 362 -1.81 24.72 19.02
C GLN A 362 -2.88 24.88 20.10
N GLN A 363 -3.34 26.11 20.38
CA GLN A 363 -4.41 26.35 21.34
C GLN A 363 -5.71 25.62 20.93
N ARG A 364 -6.11 25.76 19.66
CA ARG A 364 -7.27 25.06 19.10
C ARG A 364 -7.10 23.53 19.14
N LEU A 365 -5.88 23.01 18.94
CA LEU A 365 -5.59 21.58 19.03
C LEU A 365 -5.67 21.05 20.48
N VAL A 366 -5.33 21.87 21.47
CA VAL A 366 -5.56 21.55 22.89
C VAL A 366 -7.07 21.52 23.19
N GLU A 367 -7.83 22.52 22.73
CA GLU A 367 -9.29 22.56 22.90
C GLU A 367 -10.00 21.33 22.30
N ARG A 368 -9.49 20.84 21.17
CA ARG A 368 -10.00 19.66 20.46
C ARG A 368 -9.49 18.34 21.03
N GLY A 369 -8.59 18.37 22.01
CA GLY A 369 -8.00 17.16 22.61
C GLY A 369 -7.04 16.41 21.68
N VAL A 370 -6.51 17.07 20.65
CA VAL A 370 -5.40 16.53 19.84
C VAL A 370 -4.08 16.63 20.63
N LEU A 371 -3.90 17.73 21.36
CA LEU A 371 -2.79 17.94 22.28
C LEU A 371 -3.30 18.04 23.71
N GLU A 372 -2.47 17.67 24.68
CA GLU A 372 -2.65 18.03 26.08
C GLU A 372 -2.05 19.42 26.33
N ALA A 373 -2.60 20.21 27.26
CA ALA A 373 -2.02 21.52 27.60
C ALA A 373 -0.56 21.41 28.05
N GLY A 374 -0.18 20.30 28.69
CA GLY A 374 1.20 20.02 29.12
C GLY A 374 2.14 19.57 28.00
N ASP A 375 1.63 19.27 26.80
CA ASP A 375 2.49 19.06 25.63
C ASP A 375 3.13 20.39 25.19
N LEU A 376 2.42 21.51 25.39
CA LEU A 376 2.94 22.85 25.11
C LEU A 376 3.98 23.25 26.17
N GLY A 377 5.22 23.52 25.74
CA GLY A 377 6.29 23.96 26.64
C GLY A 377 6.89 22.84 27.50
N ARG A 378 6.71 21.57 27.11
CA ARG A 378 7.36 20.43 27.76
C ARG A 378 8.88 20.60 27.82
N THR A 379 9.48 20.28 28.96
CA THR A 379 10.94 20.40 29.17
C THR A 379 11.65 19.08 29.42
N GLY A 380 10.91 18.02 29.78
CA GLY A 380 11.45 16.70 30.09
C GLY A 380 11.09 15.63 29.04
N SER A 381 11.95 14.62 28.92
CA SER A 381 11.74 13.45 28.06
C SER A 381 10.96 12.36 28.79
N ARG A 382 9.89 11.82 28.18
CA ARG A 382 9.22 10.61 28.70
C ARG A 382 10.06 9.34 28.43
N ASN A 383 10.88 9.37 27.39
CA ASN A 383 11.65 8.20 26.95
C ASN A 383 12.88 7.96 27.84
N LEU A 384 13.54 9.02 28.30
CA LEU A 384 14.80 8.94 29.05
C LEU A 384 14.66 9.04 30.58
N ALA A 385 13.43 9.00 31.11
CA ALA A 385 13.21 8.96 32.56
C ALA A 385 13.50 7.54 33.12
N PHE A 386 14.47 7.41 34.02
CA PHE A 386 14.80 6.14 34.69
C PHE A 386 13.77 5.77 35.75
N ARG A 387 13.42 4.49 35.82
CA ARG A 387 12.39 3.96 36.74
C ARG A 387 12.99 3.37 38.01
N HIS A 388 14.19 2.82 37.91
CA HIS A 388 14.86 2.12 39.00
C HIS A 388 16.26 2.68 39.22
N GLY A 389 16.96 2.24 40.27
CA GLY A 389 18.36 2.61 40.53
C GLY A 389 18.59 4.05 40.99
N ALA A 390 19.85 4.48 40.94
CA ALA A 390 20.31 5.76 41.49
C ALA A 390 19.73 7.00 40.77
N LEU A 391 19.26 6.84 39.54
CA LEU A 391 18.67 7.92 38.73
C LEU A 391 17.13 7.89 38.73
N ALA A 392 16.50 7.00 39.51
CA ALA A 392 15.04 6.96 39.61
C ALA A 392 14.49 8.29 40.15
N GLY A 393 13.56 8.90 39.40
CA GLY A 393 12.98 10.20 39.76
C GLY A 393 13.93 11.40 39.58
N VAL A 394 15.16 11.18 39.11
CA VAL A 394 16.10 12.27 38.79
C VAL A 394 15.70 12.88 37.45
N HIS A 395 15.27 14.15 37.49
CA HIS A 395 15.00 14.93 36.29
C HIS A 395 16.28 15.58 35.77
N MET A 396 17.15 14.79 35.13
CA MET A 396 18.34 15.31 34.46
C MET A 396 18.04 15.62 32.99
N PRO A 397 18.35 16.83 32.49
CA PRO A 397 18.41 17.07 31.05
C PRO A 397 19.46 16.16 30.41
N PRO A 398 19.23 15.64 29.18
CA PRO A 398 20.21 14.79 28.50
C PRO A 398 21.62 15.40 28.43
N GLN A 399 21.71 16.72 28.29
CA GLN A 399 22.97 17.48 28.23
C GLN A 399 23.80 17.39 29.53
N GLN A 400 23.19 17.01 30.65
CA GLN A 400 23.89 16.84 31.93
C GLN A 400 24.38 15.40 32.16
N ALA A 401 24.28 14.51 31.15
CA ALA A 401 24.72 13.12 31.25
C ALA A 401 26.15 12.95 31.78
N GLY A 402 27.07 13.86 31.45
CA GLY A 402 28.46 13.81 31.91
C GLY A 402 28.64 13.84 33.43
N ALA A 403 27.69 14.42 34.18
CA ALA A 403 27.76 14.45 35.64
C ALA A 403 27.39 13.12 36.31
N TYR A 404 26.79 12.19 35.57
CA TYR A 404 26.21 10.94 36.08
C TYR A 404 26.85 9.69 35.46
N VAL A 405 28.09 9.78 34.97
CA VAL A 405 28.75 8.68 34.24
C VAL A 405 28.76 7.38 35.03
N LYS A 406 29.08 7.41 36.33
CA LYS A 406 29.16 6.20 37.16
C LYS A 406 27.78 5.60 37.39
N GLU A 407 26.79 6.44 37.66
CA GLU A 407 25.40 6.07 37.86
C GLU A 407 24.82 5.46 36.57
N LEU A 408 25.12 6.04 35.40
CA LEU A 408 24.70 5.51 34.10
C LEU A 408 25.34 4.13 33.82
N ILE A 409 26.64 3.96 34.07
CA ILE A 409 27.33 2.67 33.91
C ILE A 409 26.74 1.58 34.82
N ALA A 410 26.19 1.95 35.98
CA ALA A 410 25.52 0.99 36.87
C ALA A 410 24.29 0.32 36.21
N TYR A 411 23.69 0.93 35.18
CA TYR A 411 22.58 0.33 34.43
C TYR A 411 23.00 -0.65 33.34
N PHE A 412 24.30 -0.80 33.03
CA PHE A 412 24.72 -1.80 32.03
C PHE A 412 24.33 -3.21 32.47
N GLY A 413 23.70 -3.96 31.57
CA GLY A 413 23.11 -5.27 31.84
C GLY A 413 21.68 -5.24 32.38
N SER A 414 21.07 -4.06 32.56
CA SER A 414 19.66 -3.91 33.00
C SER A 414 18.69 -3.68 31.83
N ASP A 415 17.39 -3.66 32.12
CA ASP A 415 16.33 -3.33 31.15
C ASP A 415 16.34 -1.85 30.71
N GLU A 416 16.99 -0.98 31.48
CA GLU A 416 17.18 0.44 31.18
C GLU A 416 18.58 0.76 30.59
N GLN A 417 19.40 -0.27 30.32
CA GLN A 417 20.77 -0.10 29.80
C GLN A 417 20.85 0.73 28.52
N TRP A 418 19.84 0.66 27.65
CA TRP A 418 19.81 1.40 26.40
C TRP A 418 19.79 2.92 26.62
N LYS A 419 19.18 3.39 27.72
CA LYS A 419 19.17 4.82 28.10
C LYS A 419 20.58 5.25 28.48
N ALA A 420 21.26 4.44 29.29
CA ALA A 420 22.64 4.69 29.69
C ALA A 420 23.59 4.69 28.49
N VAL A 421 23.48 3.68 27.61
CA VAL A 421 24.25 3.61 26.35
C VAL A 421 24.01 4.87 25.50
N TRP A 422 22.75 5.26 25.29
CA TRP A 422 22.40 6.44 24.51
C TRP A 422 22.99 7.72 25.10
N LEU A 423 22.76 7.96 26.40
CA LEU A 423 23.23 9.16 27.10
C LEU A 423 24.76 9.24 27.13
N LEU A 424 25.45 8.14 27.40
CA LEU A 424 26.92 8.11 27.40
C LEU A 424 27.51 8.31 25.99
N ALA A 425 26.88 7.73 24.96
CA ALA A 425 27.40 7.79 23.60
C ALA A 425 27.09 9.13 22.88
N LYS A 426 25.96 9.77 23.19
CA LYS A 426 25.47 10.95 22.44
C LYS A 426 25.48 12.25 23.23
N ARG A 427 25.55 12.19 24.56
CA ARG A 427 25.38 13.37 25.43
C ARG A 427 26.47 13.58 26.46
N ALA A 428 27.14 12.54 26.93
CA ALA A 428 28.30 12.69 27.79
C ALA A 428 29.52 13.14 26.98
N GLU A 429 30.37 13.97 27.58
CA GLU A 429 31.68 14.25 26.99
C GLU A 429 32.50 12.95 26.92
N PRO A 430 33.10 12.62 25.75
CA PRO A 430 33.74 11.32 25.54
C PRO A 430 34.79 10.97 26.62
N GLU A 431 35.65 11.92 26.98
CA GLU A 431 36.78 11.69 27.89
C GLU A 431 36.35 11.40 29.33
N LEU A 432 35.18 11.87 29.76
CA LEU A 432 34.65 11.58 31.11
C LEU A 432 34.24 10.11 31.25
N SER A 433 33.87 9.46 30.15
CA SER A 433 33.32 8.09 30.16
C SER A 433 34.40 7.04 29.91
N ILE A 434 35.38 7.33 29.05
CA ILE A 434 36.36 6.34 28.55
C ILE A 434 37.08 5.60 29.67
N GLY A 435 37.59 6.29 30.68
CA GLY A 435 38.33 5.66 31.78
C GLY A 435 37.51 4.64 32.56
N GLN A 436 36.23 4.95 32.82
CA GLN A 436 35.32 4.04 33.52
C GLN A 436 34.90 2.87 32.62
N LEU A 437 34.63 3.12 31.33
CA LEU A 437 34.25 2.07 30.37
C LEU A 437 35.35 1.02 30.18
N LYS A 438 36.62 1.41 30.25
CA LYS A 438 37.76 0.45 30.25
C LYS A 438 37.72 -0.50 31.43
N LEU A 439 37.39 0.00 32.62
CA LEU A 439 37.26 -0.85 33.81
C LEU A 439 36.13 -1.87 33.63
N VAL A 440 35.03 -1.48 32.97
CA VAL A 440 33.92 -2.39 32.68
C VAL A 440 34.33 -3.52 31.71
N LEU A 441 35.26 -3.26 30.77
CA LEU A 441 35.76 -4.30 29.86
C LEU A 441 36.53 -5.41 30.58
N GLU A 442 37.05 -5.16 31.77
CA GLU A 442 37.77 -6.13 32.60
C GLU A 442 36.84 -6.92 33.55
N GLU A 443 35.54 -6.59 33.59
CA GLU A 443 34.56 -7.29 34.43
C GLU A 443 34.21 -8.70 33.88
N SER A 444 33.57 -9.54 34.69
CA SER A 444 33.18 -10.90 34.26
C SER A 444 31.89 -10.96 33.43
N SER A 445 31.07 -9.90 33.44
CA SER A 445 29.75 -9.91 32.80
C SER A 445 29.85 -9.55 31.31
N THR A 446 29.63 -10.52 30.43
CA THR A 446 29.62 -10.32 28.97
C THR A 446 28.64 -9.23 28.53
N ALA A 447 27.44 -9.19 29.13
CA ALA A 447 26.44 -8.17 28.86
C ALA A 447 26.95 -6.76 29.16
N ARG A 448 27.59 -6.56 30.33
CA ARG A 448 28.13 -5.26 30.75
C ARG A 448 29.30 -4.84 29.85
N LYS A 449 30.18 -5.79 29.52
CA LYS A 449 31.27 -5.58 28.55
C LYS A 449 30.74 -5.16 27.18
N LEU A 450 29.65 -5.77 26.70
CA LEU A 450 29.02 -5.43 25.42
C LEU A 450 28.44 -4.01 25.42
N CYS A 451 27.78 -3.59 26.51
CA CYS A 451 27.32 -2.20 26.64
C CYS A 451 28.51 -1.21 26.60
N ALA A 452 29.61 -1.52 27.30
CA ALA A 452 30.80 -0.68 27.28
C ALA A 452 31.45 -0.63 25.89
N ALA A 453 31.57 -1.78 25.23
CA ALA A 453 32.09 -1.89 23.87
C ALA A 453 31.25 -1.11 22.85
N LEU A 454 29.92 -1.14 22.98
CA LEU A 454 28.99 -0.37 22.15
C LEU A 454 29.22 1.13 22.33
N VAL A 455 29.27 1.64 23.57
CA VAL A 455 29.53 3.06 23.83
C VAL A 455 30.90 3.49 23.30
N LEU A 456 31.95 2.71 23.58
CA LEU A 456 33.31 2.99 23.09
C LEU A 456 33.36 3.04 21.55
N THR A 457 32.68 2.11 20.88
CA THR A 457 32.56 2.10 19.41
C THR A 457 31.90 3.37 18.88
N LEU A 458 30.78 3.79 19.49
CA LEU A 458 30.08 5.03 19.12
C LEU A 458 30.90 6.30 19.39
N LEU A 459 31.85 6.24 20.32
CA LEU A 459 32.82 7.29 20.61
C LEU A 459 34.09 7.21 19.74
N GLY A 460 34.17 6.28 18.77
CA GLY A 460 35.30 6.12 17.86
C GLY A 460 36.55 5.50 18.51
N ARG A 461 36.38 4.74 19.59
CA ARG A 461 37.47 4.11 20.37
C ARG A 461 37.74 2.68 19.90
N ARG A 462 38.90 2.11 20.27
CA ARG A 462 39.36 0.77 19.82
C ARG A 462 39.68 -0.21 20.94
N GLU A 463 39.62 0.22 22.19
CA GLU A 463 39.99 -0.58 23.36
C GLU A 463 39.17 -1.88 23.53
N GLN A 464 37.99 -1.95 22.93
CA GLN A 464 37.08 -3.09 22.95
C GLN A 464 37.35 -4.15 21.87
N GLU A 465 38.24 -3.89 20.89
CA GLU A 465 38.42 -4.72 19.68
C GLU A 465 38.69 -6.20 20.01
N THR A 466 39.62 -6.48 20.94
CA THR A 466 39.94 -7.85 21.37
C THR A 466 38.72 -8.60 21.92
N PHE A 467 37.92 -7.93 22.76
CA PHE A 467 36.72 -8.54 23.32
C PHE A 467 35.67 -8.86 22.23
N LEU A 468 35.50 -7.96 21.25
CA LEU A 468 34.57 -8.19 20.14
C LEU A 468 35.03 -9.37 19.26
N LEU A 469 36.32 -9.48 18.98
CA LEU A 469 36.88 -10.63 18.26
C LEU A 469 36.66 -11.94 19.00
N GLU A 470 36.83 -11.95 20.33
CA GLU A 470 36.54 -13.15 21.14
C GLU A 470 35.08 -13.59 21.04
N LEU A 471 34.12 -12.66 21.08
CA LEU A 471 32.70 -12.97 20.91
C LEU A 471 32.41 -13.60 19.54
N LEU A 472 33.04 -13.04 18.50
CA LEU A 472 32.91 -13.54 17.13
C LEU A 472 33.48 -14.94 16.99
N GLN A 473 34.70 -15.17 17.48
CA GLN A 473 35.39 -16.47 17.42
C GLN A 473 34.66 -17.56 18.22
N LYS A 474 34.10 -17.22 19.38
CA LYS A 474 33.32 -18.14 20.22
C LYS A 474 31.91 -18.39 19.70
N ARG A 475 31.45 -17.63 18.70
CA ARG A 475 30.06 -17.64 18.19
C ARG A 475 29.04 -17.49 19.32
N ASP A 476 29.28 -16.53 20.21
CA ASP A 476 28.44 -16.30 21.40
C ASP A 476 26.96 -16.10 21.03
N GLN A 477 26.13 -17.08 21.40
CA GLN A 477 24.70 -17.13 21.07
C GLN A 477 23.81 -16.31 22.01
N THR A 478 24.39 -15.62 23.00
CA THR A 478 23.63 -14.80 23.95
C THR A 478 22.86 -13.72 23.22
N ARG A 479 21.63 -13.48 23.66
CA ARG A 479 20.74 -12.41 23.17
C ARG A 479 20.19 -11.64 24.36
N TRP A 480 19.75 -10.40 24.15
CA TRP A 480 19.08 -9.63 25.20
C TRP A 480 17.65 -10.13 25.46
N ASN A 481 16.99 -10.65 24.44
CA ASN A 481 15.66 -11.24 24.51
C ASN A 481 15.43 -12.20 23.34
N ASP A 482 14.32 -12.92 23.38
CA ASP A 482 13.96 -13.94 22.39
C ASP A 482 13.29 -13.37 21.14
N HIS A 483 13.19 -12.04 21.01
CA HIS A 483 12.62 -11.45 19.80
C HIS A 483 13.49 -11.86 18.59
N PRO A 484 12.92 -12.33 17.47
CA PRO A 484 13.74 -12.90 16.39
C PRO A 484 14.64 -11.87 15.68
N LYS A 485 14.34 -10.57 15.84
CA LYS A 485 15.19 -9.47 15.36
C LYS A 485 16.29 -9.06 16.35
N CYS A 486 16.27 -9.55 17.59
CA CYS A 486 17.40 -9.40 18.50
C CYS A 486 18.44 -10.46 18.15
N LEU A 487 19.58 -10.01 17.62
CA LEU A 487 20.60 -10.91 17.10
C LEU A 487 21.58 -11.33 18.20
N PRO A 488 22.24 -12.48 18.04
CA PRO A 488 23.27 -12.94 18.97
C PRO A 488 24.42 -11.95 19.16
N PHE A 489 25.09 -12.02 20.31
CA PHE A 489 26.21 -11.15 20.67
C PHE A 489 27.40 -11.24 19.69
N TRP A 490 27.62 -12.39 19.04
CA TRP A 490 28.63 -12.49 17.98
C TRP A 490 28.29 -11.62 16.76
N VAL A 491 27.00 -11.48 16.40
CA VAL A 491 26.57 -10.59 15.30
C VAL A 491 26.71 -9.14 15.72
N ALA A 492 26.33 -8.82 16.96
CA ALA A 492 26.58 -7.49 17.53
C ALA A 492 28.07 -7.12 17.46
N ALA A 493 28.96 -8.05 17.79
CA ALA A 493 30.39 -7.84 17.67
C ALA A 493 30.85 -7.57 16.24
N LEU A 494 30.33 -8.31 15.26
CA LEU A 494 30.61 -8.07 13.83
C LEU A 494 30.16 -6.67 13.38
N ILE A 495 28.96 -6.24 13.79
CA ILE A 495 28.46 -4.88 13.49
C ILE A 495 29.38 -3.82 14.12
N LEU A 496 29.78 -3.99 15.38
CA LEU A 496 30.65 -3.03 16.06
C LEU A 496 32.04 -2.97 15.42
N LEU A 497 32.63 -4.12 15.07
CA LEU A 497 33.91 -4.17 14.36
C LEU A 497 33.83 -3.49 12.98
N ARG A 498 32.71 -3.65 12.27
CA ARG A 498 32.43 -2.89 11.03
C ARG A 498 32.44 -1.39 11.28
N MET A 499 31.68 -0.91 12.27
CA MET A 499 31.57 0.51 12.60
C MET A 499 32.92 1.13 13.01
N MET A 500 33.78 0.33 13.64
CA MET A 500 35.17 0.72 13.98
C MET A 500 36.12 0.73 12.78
N LYS A 501 35.65 0.25 11.62
CA LYS A 501 36.43 -0.01 10.41
C LYS A 501 37.61 -0.95 10.68
N SER A 502 37.42 -1.96 11.54
CA SER A 502 38.46 -2.92 11.88
C SER A 502 38.59 -4.02 10.82
N PRO A 503 39.78 -4.26 10.24
CA PRO A 503 40.01 -5.40 9.35
C PRO A 503 40.27 -6.73 10.10
N ALA A 504 40.30 -6.72 11.44
CA ALA A 504 40.78 -7.85 12.23
C ALA A 504 39.88 -9.09 12.19
N ALA A 505 38.62 -8.95 11.76
CA ALA A 505 37.64 -10.04 11.68
C ALA A 505 37.44 -10.60 10.27
N VAL A 506 38.30 -10.25 9.30
CA VAL A 506 38.17 -10.73 7.91
C VAL A 506 38.22 -12.26 7.83
N GLN A 507 39.15 -12.91 8.53
CA GLN A 507 39.27 -14.37 8.49
C GLN A 507 38.05 -15.06 9.11
N GLU A 508 37.56 -14.55 10.23
CA GLU A 508 36.34 -15.02 10.89
C GLU A 508 35.10 -14.81 10.01
N ALA A 509 35.01 -13.67 9.31
CA ALA A 509 33.93 -13.38 8.36
C ALA A 509 33.93 -14.30 7.14
N LEU A 510 35.11 -14.69 6.63
CA LEU A 510 35.20 -15.68 5.55
C LEU A 510 34.79 -17.08 6.01
N LYS A 511 35.23 -17.48 7.21
CA LYS A 511 34.82 -18.75 7.84
C LYS A 511 33.31 -18.83 8.02
N LEU A 512 32.67 -17.72 8.40
CA LEU A 512 31.22 -17.56 8.49
C LEU A 512 30.48 -17.92 7.19
N LEU A 513 30.97 -17.44 6.04
CA LEU A 513 30.39 -17.79 4.74
C LEU A 513 30.57 -19.28 4.42
N ASP A 514 31.74 -19.85 4.70
CA ASP A 514 32.04 -21.25 4.42
C ASP A 514 31.23 -22.22 5.30
N GLU A 515 30.99 -21.90 6.57
CA GLU A 515 30.26 -22.74 7.54
C GLU A 515 28.73 -22.73 7.35
N GLY A 516 28.18 -21.80 6.55
CA GLY A 516 26.75 -21.76 6.25
C GLY A 516 25.92 -20.87 7.18
N SER A 517 26.24 -19.58 7.24
CA SER A 517 25.37 -18.56 7.83
C SER A 517 23.98 -18.50 7.17
N SER A 518 22.97 -18.14 7.96
CA SER A 518 21.64 -17.85 7.43
C SER A 518 21.64 -16.65 6.47
N ALA A 519 20.60 -16.48 5.66
CA ALA A 519 20.45 -15.33 4.79
C ALA A 519 20.56 -13.99 5.55
N VAL A 520 19.92 -13.88 6.72
CA VAL A 520 19.94 -12.66 7.53
C VAL A 520 21.35 -12.37 8.05
N GLU A 521 22.04 -13.37 8.57
CA GLU A 521 23.42 -13.23 9.07
C GLU A 521 24.40 -12.87 7.94
N SER A 522 24.20 -13.45 6.75
CA SER A 522 25.06 -13.24 5.60
C SER A 522 25.07 -11.79 5.12
N VAL A 523 23.96 -11.06 5.26
CA VAL A 523 23.93 -9.61 4.96
C VAL A 523 24.96 -8.85 5.82
N PHE A 524 25.07 -9.17 7.11
CA PHE A 524 26.06 -8.53 7.99
C PHE A 524 27.50 -8.90 7.62
N VAL A 525 27.73 -10.17 7.28
CA VAL A 525 29.05 -10.66 6.85
C VAL A 525 29.51 -9.96 5.58
N LEU A 526 28.65 -9.90 4.55
CA LEU A 526 28.97 -9.23 3.29
C LEU A 526 29.18 -7.73 3.48
N THR A 527 28.34 -7.08 4.30
CA THR A 527 28.50 -5.64 4.60
C THR A 527 29.83 -5.36 5.30
N TYR A 528 30.24 -6.21 6.25
CA TYR A 528 31.55 -6.11 6.90
C TYR A 528 32.71 -6.30 5.91
N LEU A 529 32.66 -7.33 5.06
CA LEU A 529 33.70 -7.61 4.06
C LEU A 529 33.82 -6.46 3.06
N LYS A 530 32.70 -5.91 2.60
CA LYS A 530 32.63 -4.76 1.70
C LYS A 530 33.40 -3.57 2.27
N GLU A 531 33.08 -3.16 3.50
CA GLU A 531 33.67 -1.96 4.11
C GLU A 531 35.12 -2.16 4.55
N SER A 532 35.53 -3.41 4.77
CA SER A 532 36.90 -3.76 5.12
C SER A 532 37.82 -3.86 3.89
N ALA A 533 37.29 -4.21 2.72
CA ALA A 533 38.07 -4.50 1.51
C ALA A 533 39.07 -3.40 1.13
N ASP A 534 38.68 -2.13 1.29
CA ASP A 534 39.49 -0.96 0.91
C ASP A 534 40.79 -0.83 1.75
N GLN A 535 40.84 -1.46 2.92
CA GLN A 535 41.98 -1.39 3.84
C GLN A 535 42.97 -2.56 3.70
N LEU A 536 42.66 -3.51 2.82
CA LEU A 536 43.36 -4.80 2.75
C LEU A 536 44.35 -4.87 1.57
N THR A 537 45.29 -5.81 1.68
CA THR A 537 46.23 -6.10 0.59
C THR A 537 45.50 -6.67 -0.62
N GLU A 538 46.12 -6.60 -1.79
CA GLU A 538 45.55 -7.19 -3.01
C GLU A 538 45.36 -8.71 -2.87
N ALA A 539 46.25 -9.40 -2.15
CA ALA A 539 46.15 -10.83 -1.89
C ALA A 539 44.94 -11.18 -1.01
N ASP A 540 44.69 -10.38 0.04
CA ASP A 540 43.51 -10.54 0.89
C ASP A 540 42.22 -10.28 0.10
N ARG A 541 42.19 -9.23 -0.73
CA ARG A 541 41.05 -8.91 -1.59
C ARG A 541 40.74 -10.03 -2.59
N ARG A 542 41.75 -10.65 -3.20
CA ARG A 542 41.56 -11.84 -4.05
C ARG A 542 40.98 -13.03 -3.28
N THR A 543 41.41 -13.23 -2.02
CA THR A 543 40.88 -14.29 -1.16
C THR A 543 39.41 -14.05 -0.83
N ILE A 544 39.03 -12.81 -0.51
CA ILE A 544 37.64 -12.41 -0.29
C ILE A 544 36.81 -12.66 -1.55
N ALA A 545 37.28 -12.19 -2.71
CA ALA A 545 36.56 -12.35 -3.97
C ALA A 545 36.27 -13.83 -4.28
N GLN A 546 37.27 -14.70 -4.17
CA GLN A 546 37.10 -16.14 -4.40
C GLN A 546 36.08 -16.78 -3.44
N ALA A 547 36.14 -16.44 -2.15
CA ALA A 547 35.22 -16.97 -1.16
C ALA A 547 33.77 -16.50 -1.41
N VAL A 548 33.58 -15.21 -1.71
CA VAL A 548 32.27 -14.62 -1.98
C VAL A 548 31.67 -15.17 -3.27
N THR A 549 32.44 -15.32 -4.35
CA THR A 549 31.97 -15.95 -5.60
C THR A 549 31.53 -17.39 -5.37
N ARG A 550 32.31 -18.18 -4.62
CA ARG A 550 31.96 -19.56 -4.27
C ARG A 550 30.68 -19.62 -3.45
N TRP A 551 30.57 -18.77 -2.43
CA TRP A 551 29.40 -18.70 -1.56
C TRP A 551 28.13 -18.29 -2.31
N ALA A 552 28.20 -17.25 -3.15
CA ALA A 552 27.06 -16.75 -3.90
C ALA A 552 26.58 -17.70 -5.02
N SER A 553 27.40 -18.68 -5.40
CA SER A 553 27.05 -19.69 -6.41
C SER A 553 26.18 -20.84 -5.87
N ARG A 554 25.85 -20.84 -4.57
CA ARG A 554 24.99 -21.86 -3.96
C ARG A 554 23.57 -21.81 -4.56
N PRO A 555 22.96 -22.96 -4.94
CA PRO A 555 21.60 -23.01 -5.48
C PRO A 555 20.53 -22.47 -4.52
N GLU A 556 20.64 -22.80 -3.23
CA GLU A 556 19.67 -22.49 -2.16
C GLU A 556 19.85 -21.11 -1.52
N LEU A 557 20.69 -20.24 -2.10
CA LEU A 557 21.03 -18.95 -1.54
C LEU A 557 19.77 -18.09 -1.28
N GLY A 558 19.53 -17.74 -0.02
CA GLY A 558 18.44 -16.84 0.38
C GLY A 558 17.09 -17.51 0.66
N ASP A 559 16.97 -18.81 0.40
CA ASP A 559 15.71 -19.56 0.52
C ASP A 559 15.34 -19.91 1.97
N ASP A 560 16.25 -19.71 2.91
CA ASP A 560 16.06 -19.85 4.36
C ASP A 560 15.48 -18.58 5.01
N TYR A 561 15.40 -17.45 4.28
CA TYR A 561 14.79 -16.22 4.79
C TYR A 561 13.29 -16.41 5.07
N ARG A 562 12.79 -15.88 6.20
CA ARG A 562 11.38 -15.95 6.60
C ARG A 562 10.89 -14.58 7.06
N MET A 563 9.72 -14.16 6.58
CA MET A 563 9.03 -12.94 7.00
C MET A 563 8.03 -13.26 8.12
N HIS A 564 7.34 -12.23 8.61
CA HIS A 564 6.26 -12.40 9.58
C HIS A 564 5.16 -13.30 9.00
N GLY A 565 4.69 -14.29 9.77
CA GLY A 565 3.72 -15.29 9.27
C GLY A 565 4.34 -16.47 8.51
N GLY A 566 5.67 -16.54 8.38
CA GLY A 566 6.40 -17.73 7.90
C GLY A 566 6.44 -17.92 6.38
N ARG A 567 5.69 -17.14 5.60
CA ARG A 567 5.76 -17.10 4.14
C ARG A 567 6.67 -15.95 3.71
N SER A 568 7.51 -16.14 2.70
CA SER A 568 8.47 -15.13 2.26
C SER A 568 8.94 -15.39 0.85
N GLU A 569 9.36 -14.30 0.20
CA GLU A 569 10.17 -14.37 -1.01
C GLU A 569 11.65 -14.56 -0.65
N SER A 570 12.40 -15.32 -1.47
CA SER A 570 13.84 -15.56 -1.29
C SER A 570 14.63 -14.25 -1.23
N LEU A 571 15.58 -14.15 -0.30
CA LEU A 571 16.46 -12.98 -0.14
C LEU A 571 17.64 -13.01 -1.13
N ARG A 572 17.70 -13.97 -2.06
CA ARG A 572 18.78 -14.12 -3.05
C ARG A 572 19.18 -12.80 -3.71
N TRP A 573 18.19 -12.01 -4.13
CA TRP A 573 18.43 -10.75 -4.83
C TRP A 573 19.29 -9.78 -4.01
N SER A 574 18.98 -9.61 -2.73
CA SER A 574 19.73 -8.70 -1.85
C SER A 574 21.13 -9.25 -1.59
N LEU A 575 21.25 -10.56 -1.34
CA LEU A 575 22.52 -11.23 -1.10
C LEU A 575 23.47 -11.15 -2.31
N GLU A 576 22.97 -11.38 -3.52
CA GLU A 576 23.76 -11.25 -4.75
C GLU A 576 24.19 -9.80 -5.00
N LEU A 577 23.35 -8.80 -4.71
CA LEU A 577 23.75 -7.39 -4.84
C LEU A 577 24.83 -6.98 -3.84
N HIS A 578 24.73 -7.42 -2.58
CA HIS A 578 25.80 -7.21 -1.59
C HIS A 578 27.10 -7.88 -2.02
N ALA A 579 27.02 -9.11 -2.49
CA ALA A 579 28.18 -9.84 -2.96
C ALA A 579 28.80 -9.15 -4.21
N ALA A 580 27.98 -8.63 -5.14
CA ALA A 580 28.45 -7.84 -6.29
C ALA A 580 29.23 -6.60 -5.82
N GLU A 581 28.71 -5.90 -4.82
CA GLU A 581 29.39 -4.72 -4.26
C GLU A 581 30.73 -5.09 -3.57
N VAL A 582 30.80 -6.22 -2.85
CA VAL A 582 32.05 -6.72 -2.29
C VAL A 582 33.08 -6.97 -3.39
N LEU A 583 32.68 -7.66 -4.47
CA LEU A 583 33.55 -7.94 -5.61
C LEU A 583 34.05 -6.65 -6.27
N ALA A 584 33.18 -5.67 -6.49
CA ALA A 584 33.56 -4.40 -7.07
C ALA A 584 34.62 -3.63 -6.26
N ARG A 585 34.66 -3.81 -4.93
CA ARG A 585 35.69 -3.22 -4.06
C ARG A 585 36.98 -4.05 -3.98
N CYS A 586 36.95 -5.34 -4.35
CA CYS A 586 38.13 -6.20 -4.33
C CYS A 586 39.11 -5.93 -5.49
N GLY A 587 38.65 -5.45 -6.65
CA GLY A 587 39.55 -5.01 -7.73
C GLY A 587 38.92 -4.97 -9.13
N GLU A 588 39.67 -4.46 -10.12
CA GLU A 588 39.19 -4.29 -11.51
C GLU A 588 38.91 -5.62 -12.23
N ALA A 589 39.64 -6.70 -11.93
CA ALA A 589 39.42 -8.03 -12.52
C ALA A 589 38.06 -8.63 -12.16
N ASP A 590 37.42 -8.14 -11.10
CA ASP A 590 36.14 -8.63 -10.59
C ASP A 590 34.94 -7.74 -11.01
N ARG A 591 35.18 -6.65 -11.76
CA ARG A 591 34.10 -5.81 -12.32
C ARG A 591 33.25 -6.55 -13.33
N GLU A 592 33.83 -7.46 -14.10
CA GLU A 592 33.10 -8.30 -15.05
C GLU A 592 32.17 -9.28 -14.32
N ALA A 593 32.62 -9.87 -13.21
CA ALA A 593 31.80 -10.73 -12.35
C ALA A 593 30.67 -9.95 -11.65
N CYS A 594 30.96 -8.74 -11.17
CA CYS A 594 29.96 -7.81 -10.64
C CYS A 594 28.89 -7.48 -11.70
N GLU A 595 29.30 -7.09 -12.91
CA GLU A 595 28.36 -6.73 -13.98
C GLU A 595 27.52 -7.94 -14.44
N ALA A 596 28.11 -9.15 -14.43
CA ALA A 596 27.38 -10.39 -14.70
C ALA A 596 26.28 -10.70 -13.67
N TRP A 597 26.36 -10.17 -12.44
CA TRP A 597 25.29 -10.29 -11.45
C TRP A 597 24.27 -9.16 -11.57
N LEU A 598 24.72 -7.91 -11.75
CA LEU A 598 23.83 -6.76 -11.93
C LEU A 598 22.94 -6.91 -13.17
N SER A 599 23.50 -7.40 -14.28
CA SER A 599 22.77 -7.62 -15.54
C SER A 599 21.62 -8.62 -15.43
N ARG A 600 21.66 -9.56 -14.47
CA ARG A 600 20.55 -10.49 -14.20
C ARG A 600 19.27 -9.77 -13.79
N TYR A 601 19.41 -8.58 -13.21
CA TYR A 601 18.28 -7.79 -12.69
C TYR A 601 17.79 -6.71 -13.67
N GLU A 602 18.41 -6.53 -14.84
CA GLU A 602 18.00 -5.50 -15.82
C GLU A 602 16.59 -5.72 -16.38
N GLY A 603 16.16 -6.98 -16.49
CA GLY A 603 14.83 -7.38 -16.94
C GLY A 603 13.97 -8.02 -15.86
N ASP A 604 14.36 -7.93 -14.58
CA ASP A 604 13.61 -8.56 -13.49
C ASP A 604 12.24 -7.90 -13.34
N ALA A 605 11.19 -8.72 -13.25
CA ALA A 605 9.82 -8.24 -13.06
C ALA A 605 9.60 -7.62 -11.66
N ARG A 606 10.52 -7.86 -10.72
CA ARG A 606 10.54 -7.26 -9.39
C ARG A 606 11.19 -5.89 -9.49
N GLY A 607 10.35 -4.87 -9.66
CA GLY A 607 10.78 -3.47 -9.76
C GLY A 607 11.74 -3.06 -8.64
N TYR A 608 11.48 -3.44 -7.38
CA TYR A 608 12.40 -3.16 -6.27
C TYR A 608 13.81 -3.76 -6.47
N ALA A 609 13.94 -4.98 -7.01
CA ALA A 609 15.24 -5.63 -7.22
C ALA A 609 15.97 -5.00 -8.42
N HIS A 610 15.23 -4.73 -9.48
CA HIS A 610 15.72 -3.99 -10.64
C HIS A 610 16.26 -2.60 -10.25
N GLN A 611 15.50 -1.84 -9.45
CA GLN A 611 15.91 -0.52 -8.98
C GLN A 611 17.12 -0.60 -8.04
N ALA A 612 17.20 -1.62 -7.17
CA ALA A 612 18.35 -1.84 -6.31
C ALA A 612 19.63 -2.11 -7.11
N ALA A 613 19.56 -2.96 -8.14
CA ALA A 613 20.67 -3.22 -9.05
C ALA A 613 21.11 -1.97 -9.81
N ALA A 614 20.14 -1.20 -10.35
CA ALA A 614 20.42 0.04 -11.06
C ALA A 614 21.02 1.13 -10.15
N ALA A 615 20.57 1.20 -8.89
CA ALA A 615 21.14 2.10 -7.88
C ALA A 615 22.59 1.72 -7.53
N LEU A 616 22.86 0.43 -7.34
CA LEU A 616 24.21 -0.07 -7.09
C LEU A 616 25.15 0.22 -8.27
N ARG A 617 24.71 -0.05 -9.51
CA ARG A 617 25.49 0.24 -10.72
C ARG A 617 25.93 1.71 -10.79
N ARG A 618 24.99 2.65 -10.55
CA ARG A 618 25.30 4.09 -10.54
C ARG A 618 26.26 4.47 -9.42
N ARG A 619 26.06 3.94 -8.20
CA ARG A 619 26.99 4.16 -7.08
C ARG A 619 28.42 3.74 -7.42
N LEU A 620 28.58 2.58 -8.07
CA LEU A 620 29.89 2.07 -8.48
C LEU A 620 30.55 2.90 -9.60
N GLN A 621 29.76 3.57 -10.45
CA GLN A 621 30.25 4.38 -11.57
C GLN A 621 30.49 5.86 -11.20
N GLU A 622 29.61 6.46 -10.40
CA GLU A 622 29.51 7.92 -10.20
C GLU A 622 29.92 8.39 -8.80
N GLY A 623 30.26 7.47 -7.89
CA GLY A 623 30.87 7.78 -6.59
C GLY A 623 29.92 8.21 -5.46
N GLU A 624 28.70 8.66 -5.78
CA GLU A 624 27.54 8.75 -4.88
C GLU A 624 26.33 9.22 -5.71
N ALA A 625 25.43 8.30 -6.06
CA ALA A 625 24.30 8.65 -6.91
C ALA A 625 23.09 9.09 -6.08
N LYS A 626 22.66 10.35 -6.26
CA LYS A 626 21.28 10.74 -5.95
C LYS A 626 20.35 9.90 -6.81
N LEU A 627 19.39 9.20 -6.22
CA LEU A 627 18.31 8.55 -6.98
C LEU A 627 17.62 9.64 -7.82
N PRO A 628 17.47 9.45 -9.14
CA PRO A 628 16.94 10.47 -10.03
C PRO A 628 15.47 10.74 -9.73
N HIS A 629 14.98 11.85 -10.28
CA HIS A 629 13.56 12.06 -10.44
C HIS A 629 12.96 10.85 -11.18
N ARG A 630 12.00 10.15 -10.58
CA ARG A 630 11.28 9.07 -11.27
C ARG A 630 10.52 9.68 -12.44
N ALA A 631 10.80 9.22 -13.65
CA ALA A 631 10.12 9.64 -14.88
C ALA A 631 8.90 8.73 -15.14
N ASP A 632 8.03 9.13 -16.07
CA ASP A 632 6.93 8.28 -16.54
C ASP A 632 7.45 6.91 -17.01
N VAL A 633 6.79 5.85 -16.53
CA VAL A 633 7.18 4.47 -16.83
C VAL A 633 6.82 4.13 -18.28
N GLN A 634 7.81 3.71 -19.08
CA GLN A 634 7.56 3.20 -20.43
C GLN A 634 7.27 1.70 -20.38
N LEU A 635 6.06 1.29 -20.75
CA LEU A 635 5.64 -0.11 -20.72
C LEU A 635 6.15 -0.89 -21.93
N GLY A 636 6.35 -0.20 -23.06
CA GLY A 636 6.78 -0.76 -24.33
C GLY A 636 5.68 -0.75 -25.39
N ASP A 637 5.87 -1.61 -26.39
CA ASP A 637 5.04 -1.70 -27.59
C ASP A 637 4.10 -2.90 -27.54
N PHE A 638 2.84 -2.71 -27.93
CA PHE A 638 1.78 -3.73 -27.92
C PHE A 638 0.97 -3.71 -29.22
N ASP A 639 0.48 -4.89 -29.63
CA ASP A 639 -0.43 -5.01 -30.77
C ASP A 639 -1.85 -4.58 -30.38
N ALA A 640 -2.25 -4.90 -29.14
CA ALA A 640 -3.53 -4.46 -28.60
C ALA A 640 -3.42 -4.06 -27.13
N ALA A 641 -4.15 -3.01 -26.75
CA ALA A 641 -4.44 -2.68 -25.36
C ALA A 641 -5.93 -2.85 -25.09
N VAL A 642 -6.25 -3.72 -24.15
CA VAL A 642 -7.60 -3.97 -23.66
C VAL A 642 -7.77 -3.18 -22.36
N ILE A 643 -8.77 -2.30 -22.31
CA ILE A 643 -9.02 -1.43 -21.16
C ILE A 643 -10.29 -1.89 -20.45
N GLY A 644 -10.17 -2.25 -19.17
CA GLY A 644 -11.24 -2.86 -18.39
C GLY A 644 -11.04 -4.38 -18.26
N GLY A 645 -10.84 -4.83 -17.03
CA GLY A 645 -10.59 -6.22 -16.63
C GLY A 645 -11.85 -7.00 -16.26
N GLY A 646 -13.03 -6.55 -16.70
CA GLY A 646 -14.29 -7.30 -16.57
C GLY A 646 -14.31 -8.58 -17.41
N ILE A 647 -15.45 -9.28 -17.42
CA ILE A 647 -15.60 -10.56 -18.14
C ILE A 647 -15.19 -10.45 -19.62
N ALA A 648 -15.69 -9.45 -20.35
CA ALA A 648 -15.36 -9.26 -21.77
C ALA A 648 -13.87 -8.96 -21.99
N GLY A 649 -13.27 -8.12 -21.13
CA GLY A 649 -11.86 -7.75 -21.25
C GLY A 649 -10.90 -8.91 -21.01
N VAL A 650 -11.20 -9.74 -20.01
CA VAL A 650 -10.42 -10.97 -19.71
C VAL A 650 -10.46 -11.93 -20.90
N VAL A 651 -11.65 -12.18 -21.46
CA VAL A 651 -11.80 -13.09 -22.61
C VAL A 651 -11.10 -12.51 -23.84
N CYS A 652 -11.32 -11.23 -24.15
CA CYS A 652 -10.70 -10.55 -25.29
C CYS A 652 -9.17 -10.59 -25.22
N ALA A 653 -8.59 -10.24 -24.06
CA ALA A 653 -7.14 -10.22 -23.89
C ALA A 653 -6.52 -11.61 -24.07
N ALA A 654 -7.13 -12.64 -23.48
CA ALA A 654 -6.66 -14.03 -23.63
C ALA A 654 -6.79 -14.52 -25.08
N ALA A 655 -7.90 -14.21 -25.74
CA ALA A 655 -8.19 -14.58 -27.13
C ALA A 655 -7.21 -13.96 -28.12
N LEU A 656 -6.83 -12.70 -27.91
CA LEU A 656 -5.80 -12.02 -28.70
C LEU A 656 -4.41 -12.61 -28.44
N SER A 657 -4.05 -12.80 -27.17
CA SER A 657 -2.69 -13.23 -26.82
C SER A 657 -2.39 -14.66 -27.27
N ARG A 658 -3.33 -15.59 -27.11
CA ARG A 658 -3.19 -16.98 -27.60
C ARG A 658 -3.11 -17.09 -29.12
N ARG A 659 -3.55 -16.06 -29.85
CA ARG A 659 -3.43 -15.97 -31.32
C ARG A 659 -2.20 -15.18 -31.78
N GLY A 660 -1.26 -14.93 -30.86
CA GLY A 660 0.07 -14.38 -31.16
C GLY A 660 0.21 -12.88 -30.98
N CYS A 661 -0.83 -12.16 -30.54
CA CYS A 661 -0.72 -10.73 -30.25
C CYS A 661 0.02 -10.49 -28.92
N ARG A 662 0.84 -9.44 -28.87
CA ARG A 662 1.35 -8.88 -27.62
C ARG A 662 0.30 -7.95 -27.03
N VAL A 663 -0.34 -8.38 -25.94
CA VAL A 663 -1.51 -7.70 -25.37
C VAL A 663 -1.18 -7.09 -24.01
N LEU A 664 -1.61 -5.84 -23.83
CA LEU A 664 -1.71 -5.16 -22.53
C LEU A 664 -3.17 -5.18 -22.08
N LEU A 665 -3.48 -5.76 -20.91
CA LEU A 665 -4.76 -5.59 -20.24
C LEU A 665 -4.57 -4.62 -19.06
N ALA A 666 -5.29 -3.49 -19.07
CA ALA A 666 -5.26 -2.51 -18.00
C ALA A 666 -6.61 -2.45 -17.28
N GLU A 667 -6.58 -2.58 -15.95
CA GLU A 667 -7.75 -2.52 -15.08
C GLU A 667 -7.53 -1.44 -14.02
N ASP A 668 -8.56 -0.62 -13.77
CA ASP A 668 -8.45 0.53 -12.86
C ASP A 668 -8.50 0.14 -11.38
N SER A 669 -8.81 -1.13 -11.09
CA SER A 669 -8.84 -1.71 -9.76
C SER A 669 -7.74 -2.76 -9.53
N ALA A 670 -7.69 -3.27 -8.31
CA ALA A 670 -6.74 -4.30 -7.90
C ALA A 670 -7.13 -5.73 -8.34
N GLY A 671 -8.29 -5.94 -8.96
CA GLY A 671 -8.82 -7.27 -9.26
C GLY A 671 -9.48 -7.35 -10.63
N LEU A 672 -9.44 -8.54 -11.21
CA LEU A 672 -10.11 -8.84 -12.48
C LEU A 672 -11.52 -9.38 -12.25
N LEU A 673 -12.27 -9.56 -13.33
CA LEU A 673 -13.69 -9.95 -13.32
C LEU A 673 -14.52 -8.99 -12.47
N THR A 674 -14.44 -7.69 -12.74
CA THR A 674 -15.10 -6.60 -11.99
C THR A 674 -16.54 -6.91 -11.61
N GLU A 675 -17.32 -7.48 -12.52
CA GLU A 675 -18.71 -7.86 -12.29
C GLU A 675 -18.84 -8.91 -11.16
N VAL A 676 -17.90 -9.85 -11.07
CA VAL A 676 -17.87 -10.91 -10.06
C VAL A 676 -17.23 -10.43 -8.76
N THR A 677 -16.06 -9.79 -8.83
CA THR A 677 -15.24 -9.49 -7.66
C THR A 677 -15.67 -8.21 -6.96
N ARG A 678 -15.96 -7.14 -7.71
CA ARG A 678 -16.37 -5.83 -7.17
C ARG A 678 -17.88 -5.70 -7.03
N CYS A 679 -18.66 -6.19 -7.99
CA CYS A 679 -20.13 -6.09 -7.97
C CYS A 679 -20.84 -7.32 -7.37
N ARG A 680 -20.13 -8.45 -7.18
CA ARG A 680 -20.68 -9.71 -6.65
C ARG A 680 -21.80 -10.31 -7.49
N MET A 681 -21.71 -10.20 -8.82
CA MET A 681 -22.51 -10.98 -9.78
C MET A 681 -22.03 -12.44 -9.77
N THR A 682 -22.55 -13.25 -8.83
CA THR A 682 -22.08 -14.63 -8.63
C THR A 682 -22.79 -15.65 -9.51
N ARG A 683 -23.95 -15.33 -10.09
CA ARG A 683 -24.68 -16.27 -10.95
C ARG A 683 -24.11 -16.31 -12.35
N TRP A 684 -23.77 -17.52 -12.79
CA TRP A 684 -23.09 -17.78 -14.05
C TRP A 684 -23.75 -18.92 -14.81
N PRO A 685 -23.57 -19.00 -16.14
CA PRO A 685 -24.08 -20.10 -16.94
C PRO A 685 -23.50 -21.45 -16.46
N ALA A 686 -24.36 -22.37 -16.05
CA ALA A 686 -23.99 -23.73 -15.63
C ALA A 686 -23.91 -24.66 -16.84
N GLY A 687 -22.77 -25.35 -17.02
CA GLY A 687 -22.61 -26.40 -18.04
C GLY A 687 -22.82 -25.90 -19.47
N MET A 688 -21.76 -25.43 -20.14
CA MET A 688 -21.81 -25.32 -21.60
C MET A 688 -21.58 -26.72 -22.16
N GLU A 689 -22.64 -27.37 -22.65
CA GLU A 689 -22.46 -28.53 -23.51
C GLU A 689 -21.61 -28.10 -24.70
N SER A 690 -20.41 -28.68 -24.80
CA SER A 690 -19.54 -28.56 -25.97
C SER A 690 -20.35 -28.99 -27.21
N GLY A 691 -20.80 -28.04 -28.03
CA GLY A 691 -21.54 -28.34 -29.25
C GLY A 691 -22.70 -27.42 -29.63
N ALA A 692 -23.13 -26.47 -28.79
CA ALA A 692 -24.21 -25.53 -29.15
C ALA A 692 -23.69 -24.16 -29.60
N GLY A 693 -22.97 -24.13 -30.74
CA GLY A 693 -22.81 -23.05 -31.73
C GLY A 693 -22.90 -21.53 -31.44
N GLU A 694 -22.87 -21.02 -30.20
CA GLU A 694 -23.11 -19.58 -29.94
C GLU A 694 -22.02 -18.85 -29.13
N VAL A 695 -21.19 -19.54 -28.32
CA VAL A 695 -20.13 -18.92 -27.49
C VAL A 695 -18.74 -19.32 -28.00
N GLY A 696 -17.76 -18.40 -27.94
CA GLY A 696 -16.40 -18.62 -28.46
C GLY A 696 -15.50 -19.49 -27.59
N ALA A 697 -14.36 -19.91 -28.15
CA ALA A 697 -13.48 -20.93 -27.55
C ALA A 697 -12.74 -20.45 -26.28
N GLU A 698 -12.33 -19.20 -26.21
CA GLU A 698 -11.68 -18.64 -25.02
C GLU A 698 -12.64 -18.42 -23.85
N ALA A 699 -13.90 -18.08 -24.11
CA ALA A 699 -14.94 -18.05 -23.10
C ALA A 699 -15.19 -19.45 -22.49
N GLU A 700 -15.23 -20.50 -23.31
CA GLU A 700 -15.29 -21.89 -22.84
C GLU A 700 -14.07 -22.26 -21.97
N LEU A 701 -12.87 -21.83 -22.37
CA LEU A 701 -11.64 -22.05 -21.59
C LEU A 701 -11.66 -21.33 -20.24
N LEU A 702 -12.19 -20.10 -20.17
CA LEU A 702 -12.34 -19.38 -18.90
C LEU A 702 -13.29 -20.13 -17.96
N ILE A 703 -14.46 -20.56 -18.45
CA ILE A 703 -15.43 -21.34 -17.67
C ILE A 703 -14.80 -22.65 -17.20
N ALA A 704 -14.12 -23.37 -18.09
CA ALA A 704 -13.42 -24.60 -17.74
C ALA A 704 -12.33 -24.35 -16.68
N CYS A 705 -11.61 -23.23 -16.76
CA CYS A 705 -10.63 -22.84 -15.75
C CYS A 705 -11.29 -22.62 -14.38
N LEU A 706 -12.36 -21.83 -14.34
CA LEU A 706 -13.11 -21.55 -13.11
C LEU A 706 -13.69 -22.83 -12.49
N SER A 707 -14.27 -23.71 -13.30
CA SER A 707 -14.79 -25.00 -12.81
C SER A 707 -13.69 -25.93 -12.31
N ARG A 708 -12.58 -26.07 -13.05
CA ARG A 708 -11.44 -26.90 -12.66
C ARG A 708 -10.81 -26.46 -11.35
N LEU A 709 -10.77 -25.15 -11.12
CA LEU A 709 -10.22 -24.53 -9.91
C LEU A 709 -11.25 -24.40 -8.77
N GLY A 710 -12.48 -24.94 -8.95
CA GLY A 710 -13.53 -24.92 -7.94
C GLY A 710 -14.18 -23.55 -7.69
N ALA A 711 -13.82 -22.54 -8.49
CA ALA A 711 -14.40 -21.22 -8.43
C ALA A 711 -15.85 -21.21 -8.94
N LEU A 712 -16.19 -22.01 -9.96
CA LEU A 712 -17.55 -22.15 -10.50
C LEU A 712 -18.15 -23.51 -10.12
N ARG A 713 -19.24 -23.52 -9.34
CA ARG A 713 -19.95 -24.72 -8.90
C ARG A 713 -21.46 -24.51 -8.96
N ASN A 714 -22.19 -25.42 -9.58
CA ASN A 714 -23.67 -25.37 -9.65
C ASN A 714 -24.22 -24.02 -10.19
N GLY A 715 -23.54 -23.40 -11.15
CA GLY A 715 -23.92 -22.09 -11.70
C GLY A 715 -23.66 -20.89 -10.78
N GLU A 716 -22.93 -21.09 -9.68
CA GLU A 716 -22.46 -20.02 -8.77
C GLU A 716 -20.94 -19.91 -8.86
N VAL A 717 -20.46 -18.69 -9.00
CA VAL A 717 -19.05 -18.32 -8.97
C VAL A 717 -18.71 -17.73 -7.61
N GLU A 718 -17.74 -18.34 -6.95
CA GLU A 718 -17.15 -17.83 -5.73
C GLU A 718 -16.17 -16.69 -6.08
N PRO A 719 -16.42 -15.44 -5.63
CA PRO A 719 -15.66 -14.29 -6.08
C PRO A 719 -14.16 -14.34 -5.76
N VAL A 720 -13.77 -14.86 -4.60
CA VAL A 720 -12.35 -14.87 -4.22
C VAL A 720 -11.58 -15.89 -5.08
N LEU A 721 -12.06 -17.13 -5.16
CA LEU A 721 -11.46 -18.16 -6.01
C LEU A 721 -11.48 -17.76 -7.49
N ALA A 722 -12.52 -17.06 -7.95
CA ALA A 722 -12.57 -16.55 -9.32
C ALA A 722 -11.47 -15.53 -9.59
N GLN A 723 -11.21 -14.63 -8.63
CA GLN A 723 -10.10 -13.67 -8.72
C GLN A 723 -8.73 -14.38 -8.80
N LEU A 724 -8.54 -15.46 -8.05
CA LEU A 724 -7.30 -16.23 -8.08
C LEU A 724 -7.18 -17.05 -9.38
N ALA A 725 -8.29 -17.62 -9.86
CA ALA A 725 -8.34 -18.43 -11.07
C ALA A 725 -8.06 -17.60 -12.33
N VAL A 726 -8.59 -16.38 -12.41
CA VAL A 726 -8.42 -15.51 -13.59
C VAL A 726 -7.00 -14.97 -13.72
N ASP A 727 -6.30 -14.70 -12.61
CA ASP A 727 -4.88 -14.36 -12.63
C ASP A 727 -4.08 -15.45 -13.36
N ARG A 728 -4.28 -16.71 -12.96
CA ARG A 728 -3.63 -17.86 -13.58
C ARG A 728 -4.03 -18.02 -15.05
N PHE A 729 -5.31 -17.84 -15.36
CA PHE A 729 -5.81 -17.94 -16.74
C PHE A 729 -5.11 -16.96 -17.69
N LEU A 730 -4.92 -15.70 -17.27
CA LEU A 730 -4.23 -14.68 -18.07
C LEU A 730 -2.71 -14.87 -18.10
N GLN A 731 -2.10 -15.30 -16.99
CA GLN A 731 -0.68 -15.66 -16.96
C GLN A 731 -0.37 -16.79 -17.94
N GLU A 732 -1.18 -17.86 -17.95
CA GLU A 732 -1.07 -18.97 -18.91
C GLU A 732 -1.32 -18.53 -20.36
N ALA A 733 -2.08 -17.45 -20.58
CA ALA A 733 -2.30 -16.87 -21.91
C ALA A 733 -1.16 -15.97 -22.39
N GLY A 734 -0.26 -15.51 -21.51
CA GLY A 734 0.84 -14.60 -21.87
C GLY A 734 0.45 -13.11 -21.94
N VAL A 735 -0.66 -12.72 -21.29
CA VAL A 735 -1.14 -11.33 -21.28
C VAL A 735 -0.29 -10.49 -20.33
N THR A 736 0.12 -9.29 -20.77
CA THR A 736 0.71 -8.29 -19.87
C THR A 736 -0.40 -7.60 -19.10
N LEU A 737 -0.43 -7.77 -17.78
CA LEU A 737 -1.44 -7.17 -16.92
C LEU A 737 -0.92 -5.88 -16.27
N LEU A 738 -1.82 -4.92 -16.09
CA LEU A 738 -1.60 -3.69 -15.33
C LEU A 738 -2.83 -3.41 -14.45
N LEU A 739 -2.66 -3.51 -13.12
CA LEU A 739 -3.70 -3.25 -12.13
C LEU A 739 -3.56 -1.83 -11.55
N GLU A 740 -4.63 -1.32 -10.94
CA GLU A 740 -4.73 0.05 -10.43
C GLU A 740 -4.36 1.11 -11.50
N ALA A 741 -4.66 0.82 -12.77
CA ALA A 741 -4.23 1.62 -13.92
C ALA A 741 -5.41 2.20 -14.68
N ARG A 742 -5.66 3.49 -14.45
CA ARG A 742 -6.72 4.25 -15.12
C ARG A 742 -6.21 4.81 -16.44
N CYS A 743 -6.85 4.44 -17.54
CA CYS A 743 -6.57 5.05 -18.85
C CYS A 743 -7.04 6.51 -18.87
N LEU A 744 -6.13 7.44 -19.16
CA LEU A 744 -6.43 8.88 -19.26
C LEU A 744 -6.86 9.31 -20.68
N GLY A 745 -6.76 8.39 -21.64
CA GLY A 745 -6.96 8.66 -23.06
C GLY A 745 -5.71 8.40 -23.90
N PHE A 746 -5.83 8.72 -25.19
CA PHE A 746 -4.84 8.45 -26.22
C PHE A 746 -4.12 9.74 -26.63
N GLY A 747 -2.86 9.59 -27.00
CA GLY A 747 -1.94 10.66 -27.35
C GLY A 747 -1.56 10.65 -28.82
N ARG A 748 -0.38 11.21 -29.12
CA ARG A 748 0.16 11.34 -30.48
C ARG A 748 0.28 9.97 -31.17
N ARG A 749 -0.19 9.89 -32.42
CA ARG A 749 0.10 8.78 -33.34
C ARG A 749 1.55 8.82 -33.81
N LEU A 750 2.22 7.68 -33.72
CA LEU A 750 3.58 7.46 -34.18
C LEU A 750 3.62 7.25 -35.71
N PRO A 751 4.76 7.49 -36.38
CA PRO A 751 4.90 7.31 -37.83
C PRO A 751 4.58 5.90 -38.34
N ASP A 752 4.73 4.89 -37.48
CA ASP A 752 4.41 3.48 -37.77
C ASP A 752 2.94 3.12 -37.55
N GLY A 753 2.10 4.11 -37.24
CA GLY A 753 0.65 3.94 -37.07
C GLY A 753 0.20 3.65 -35.64
N ARG A 754 1.11 3.35 -34.70
CA ARG A 754 0.78 3.13 -33.28
C ARG A 754 0.38 4.41 -32.56
N GLN A 755 -0.34 4.27 -31.45
CA GLN A 755 -0.79 5.38 -30.60
C GLN A 755 -0.18 5.27 -29.21
N ILE A 756 0.16 6.41 -28.61
CA ILE A 756 0.61 6.44 -27.21
C ILE A 756 -0.60 6.48 -26.29
N VAL A 757 -0.77 5.47 -25.44
CA VAL A 757 -1.80 5.43 -24.40
C VAL A 757 -1.16 5.81 -23.06
N THR A 758 -1.80 6.70 -22.31
CA THR A 758 -1.31 7.12 -20.98
C THR A 758 -2.20 6.56 -19.88
N PHE A 759 -1.56 5.99 -18.87
CA PHE A 759 -2.20 5.43 -17.68
C PHE A 759 -1.79 6.24 -16.46
N ALA A 760 -2.77 6.58 -15.62
CA ALA A 760 -2.54 7.09 -14.28
C ALA A 760 -2.74 5.97 -13.27
N MET A 761 -1.79 5.84 -12.36
CA MET A 761 -1.88 5.02 -11.17
C MET A 761 -1.84 5.93 -9.95
N ARG A 762 -2.06 5.37 -8.75
CA ARG A 762 -2.01 6.15 -7.51
C ARG A 762 -0.72 6.96 -7.36
N ASN A 763 0.44 6.36 -7.66
CA ASN A 763 1.75 6.93 -7.35
C ASN A 763 2.60 7.31 -8.58
N CYS A 764 2.17 6.94 -9.79
CA CYS A 764 2.96 7.16 -10.99
C CYS A 764 2.07 7.25 -12.24
N GLN A 765 2.68 7.63 -13.36
CA GLN A 765 2.09 7.46 -14.68
C GLN A 765 2.91 6.47 -15.51
N ALA A 766 2.23 5.80 -16.43
CA ALA A 766 2.87 4.94 -17.41
C ALA A 766 2.35 5.21 -18.82
N LYS A 767 3.17 4.90 -19.82
CA LYS A 767 2.85 5.06 -21.24
C LYS A 767 3.13 3.76 -21.98
N ALA A 768 2.26 3.43 -22.92
CA ALA A 768 2.43 2.32 -23.85
C ALA A 768 2.20 2.79 -25.28
N SER A 769 2.90 2.18 -26.23
CA SER A 769 2.65 2.34 -27.66
C SER A 769 1.80 1.17 -28.15
N VAL A 770 0.66 1.44 -28.78
CA VAL A 770 -0.38 0.43 -29.05
C VAL A 770 -0.90 0.57 -30.48
N GLN A 771 -1.06 -0.54 -31.22
CA GLN A 771 -1.69 -0.49 -32.56
C GLN A 771 -3.21 -0.37 -32.47
N THR A 772 -3.86 -1.23 -31.68
CA THR A 772 -5.33 -1.28 -31.55
C THR A 772 -5.78 -1.15 -30.10
N LEU A 773 -6.84 -0.37 -29.86
CA LEU A 773 -7.44 -0.22 -28.54
C LEU A 773 -8.77 -0.98 -28.49
N VAL A 774 -9.01 -1.69 -27.38
CA VAL A 774 -10.29 -2.31 -27.09
C VAL A 774 -10.83 -1.75 -25.78
N ASP A 775 -11.92 -1.00 -25.84
CA ASP A 775 -12.63 -0.52 -24.66
C ASP A 775 -13.58 -1.61 -24.17
N CYS A 776 -13.25 -2.21 -23.02
CA CYS A 776 -14.04 -3.19 -22.28
C CYS A 776 -14.51 -2.63 -20.93
N THR A 777 -14.46 -1.30 -20.74
CA THR A 777 -14.91 -0.69 -19.50
C THR A 777 -16.44 -0.81 -19.39
N PRO A 778 -17.02 -1.02 -18.19
CA PRO A 778 -18.46 -1.26 -18.03
C PRO A 778 -19.36 -0.18 -18.64
N GLU A 779 -18.86 1.06 -18.65
CA GLU A 779 -19.54 2.26 -19.12
C GLU A 779 -19.00 2.78 -20.46
N ALA A 780 -18.19 1.98 -21.17
CA ALA A 780 -17.58 2.38 -22.45
C ALA A 780 -16.88 3.74 -22.37
N VAL A 781 -16.18 3.98 -21.27
CA VAL A 781 -15.70 5.29 -20.84
C VAL A 781 -14.85 5.95 -21.93
N LEU A 782 -14.04 5.17 -22.65
CA LEU A 782 -13.19 5.68 -23.73
C LEU A 782 -14.00 5.85 -25.01
N PHE A 783 -14.88 4.90 -25.32
CA PHE A 783 -15.75 4.96 -26.49
C PHE A 783 -16.66 6.21 -26.48
N ARG A 784 -17.22 6.56 -25.31
CA ARG A 784 -18.06 7.76 -25.13
C ARG A 784 -17.29 9.07 -25.31
N GLN A 785 -15.97 9.06 -25.18
CA GLN A 785 -15.16 10.28 -25.31
C GLN A 785 -14.95 10.68 -26.78
N GLU A 786 -14.95 9.70 -27.69
CA GLU A 786 -14.48 9.88 -29.07
C GLU A 786 -15.57 10.02 -30.14
N THR A 787 -16.85 9.80 -29.80
CA THR A 787 -17.90 9.76 -30.82
C THR A 787 -18.70 11.07 -30.93
N GLU A 788 -18.68 11.71 -32.10
CA GLU A 788 -19.79 12.55 -32.58
C GLU A 788 -20.93 11.65 -33.09
N SER A 789 -22.05 11.61 -32.38
CA SER A 789 -23.42 11.30 -32.88
C SER A 789 -23.83 9.85 -33.26
N GLY A 790 -23.60 8.85 -32.40
CA GLY A 790 -24.23 7.51 -32.54
C GLY A 790 -24.71 6.83 -31.26
N ILE A 791 -24.32 7.33 -30.08
CA ILE A 791 -24.80 6.83 -28.78
C ILE A 791 -26.19 7.40 -28.54
N ARG A 792 -27.17 6.53 -28.34
CA ARG A 792 -28.47 6.97 -27.81
C ARG A 792 -28.44 6.82 -26.29
N PRO A 793 -28.87 7.85 -25.54
CA PRO A 793 -29.38 7.62 -24.19
C PRO A 793 -30.35 6.44 -24.28
N ALA A 794 -30.23 5.46 -23.40
CA ALA A 794 -31.23 4.40 -23.38
C ALA A 794 -32.61 5.07 -23.21
N ASP A 795 -33.59 4.73 -24.05
CA ASP A 795 -34.94 5.24 -23.88
C ASP A 795 -35.36 4.89 -22.45
N ALA A 796 -35.60 5.91 -21.62
CA ALA A 796 -36.09 5.76 -20.26
C ALA A 796 -37.57 5.32 -20.29
N GLY A 797 -37.85 4.21 -20.97
CA GLY A 797 -39.18 3.65 -21.15
C GLY A 797 -39.57 2.85 -19.92
N GLN A 798 -40.07 3.51 -18.87
CA GLN A 798 -40.86 2.95 -17.75
C GLN A 798 -40.36 1.66 -17.06
N GLY A 799 -39.14 1.20 -17.33
CA GLY A 799 -38.45 0.10 -16.67
C GLY A 799 -37.37 0.67 -15.78
N THR A 800 -37.54 0.51 -14.47
CA THR A 800 -36.66 1.05 -13.44
C THR A 800 -35.24 0.51 -13.60
N SER A 801 -34.24 1.38 -13.83
CA SER A 801 -32.84 1.00 -13.59
C SER A 801 -32.71 0.73 -12.09
N VAL A 802 -32.65 -0.55 -11.74
CA VAL A 802 -32.51 -1.01 -10.37
C VAL A 802 -31.02 -1.20 -10.09
N SER A 803 -30.42 -0.26 -9.37
CA SER A 803 -29.10 -0.44 -8.78
C SER A 803 -29.20 -1.51 -7.69
N VAL A 804 -28.40 -2.56 -7.80
CA VAL A 804 -28.36 -3.65 -6.81
C VAL A 804 -27.06 -3.57 -6.03
N MET A 805 -27.17 -3.28 -4.73
CA MET A 805 -26.05 -3.37 -3.80
C MET A 805 -26.02 -4.77 -3.19
N THR A 806 -24.88 -5.46 -3.32
CA THR A 806 -24.70 -6.82 -2.81
C THR A 806 -23.82 -6.82 -1.56
N ALA A 807 -24.20 -7.59 -0.56
CA ALA A 807 -23.46 -7.77 0.68
C ALA A 807 -23.28 -9.25 1.01
N THR A 808 -22.15 -9.61 1.62
CA THR A 808 -21.90 -10.93 2.19
C THR A 808 -22.17 -10.89 3.68
N LEU A 809 -23.03 -11.79 4.15
CA LEU A 809 -23.27 -12.00 5.57
C LEU A 809 -22.78 -13.38 5.99
N VAL A 810 -22.22 -13.45 7.20
CA VAL A 810 -21.71 -14.67 7.83
C VAL A 810 -22.49 -14.99 9.10
N ASN A 811 -22.25 -16.18 9.66
CA ASN A 811 -22.98 -16.76 10.79
C ASN A 811 -24.48 -16.93 10.49
N TRP A 812 -24.87 -17.07 9.24
CA TRP A 812 -26.25 -17.32 8.82
C TRP A 812 -26.31 -18.63 8.05
N LYS A 813 -26.81 -19.69 8.72
CA LYS A 813 -26.98 -20.99 8.05
C LYS A 813 -27.95 -20.88 6.89
N ALA A 814 -27.58 -21.49 5.77
CA ALA A 814 -28.28 -21.42 4.50
C ALA A 814 -29.79 -21.68 4.67
N ALA A 815 -30.58 -20.62 4.49
CA ALA A 815 -32.00 -20.72 4.24
C ALA A 815 -32.24 -20.86 2.72
N PRO A 816 -33.40 -21.39 2.28
CA PRO A 816 -33.86 -21.22 0.91
C PRO A 816 -33.84 -19.73 0.51
N GLU A 817 -33.79 -19.42 -0.78
CA GLU A 817 -33.92 -18.04 -1.26
C GLU A 817 -35.20 -17.40 -0.69
N GLN A 818 -35.06 -16.17 -0.20
CA GLN A 818 -36.16 -15.37 0.33
C GLN A 818 -36.17 -14.01 -0.35
N ARG A 819 -37.38 -13.50 -0.62
CA ARG A 819 -37.61 -12.15 -1.14
C ARG A 819 -38.47 -11.38 -0.13
N GLN A 820 -38.06 -10.16 0.18
CA GLN A 820 -38.74 -9.26 1.10
C GLN A 820 -38.97 -7.90 0.43
N GLN A 821 -40.11 -7.29 0.72
CA GLN A 821 -40.38 -5.90 0.40
C GLN A 821 -40.43 -5.13 1.72
N LEU A 822 -39.44 -4.27 1.93
CA LEU A 822 -39.27 -3.56 3.19
C LEU A 822 -39.67 -2.09 3.02
N GLN A 823 -40.44 -1.58 3.97
CA GLN A 823 -40.66 -0.16 4.15
C GLN A 823 -39.68 0.37 5.20
N LEU A 824 -38.82 1.32 4.83
CA LEU A 824 -37.84 1.90 5.75
C LEU A 824 -38.43 3.14 6.47
N ASP A 825 -38.09 3.31 7.75
CA ASP A 825 -38.63 4.37 8.61
C ASP A 825 -38.16 5.79 8.22
N SER A 826 -37.04 5.91 7.51
CA SER A 826 -36.35 7.19 7.21
C SER A 826 -36.87 7.94 5.97
N GLY A 827 -38.11 7.71 5.55
CA GLY A 827 -38.72 8.42 4.40
C GLY A 827 -38.25 7.91 3.03
N GLY A 828 -37.54 6.78 2.97
CA GLY A 828 -37.19 6.09 1.73
C GLY A 828 -38.39 5.34 1.14
N GLY A 829 -38.43 5.25 -0.19
CA GLY A 829 -39.40 4.38 -0.90
C GLY A 829 -39.22 2.90 -0.54
N PRO A 830 -40.13 2.03 -1.01
CA PRO A 830 -40.02 0.58 -0.77
C PRO A 830 -38.70 0.03 -1.30
N VAL A 831 -38.05 -0.81 -0.50
CA VAL A 831 -36.78 -1.46 -0.82
C VAL A 831 -37.02 -2.95 -1.03
N SER A 832 -36.58 -3.45 -2.18
CA SER A 832 -36.61 -4.89 -2.47
C SER A 832 -35.33 -5.52 -1.94
N VAL A 833 -35.48 -6.60 -1.17
CA VAL A 833 -34.38 -7.34 -0.58
C VAL A 833 -34.47 -8.79 -0.99
N ARG A 834 -33.35 -9.36 -1.44
CA ARG A 834 -33.20 -10.78 -1.73
C ARG A 834 -32.11 -11.35 -0.83
N ILE A 835 -32.41 -12.46 -0.17
CA ILE A 835 -31.47 -13.23 0.66
C ILE A 835 -31.29 -14.59 -0.02
N ARG A 836 -30.04 -14.98 -0.27
CA ARG A 836 -29.72 -16.24 -0.95
C ARG A 836 -28.48 -16.91 -0.35
N PRO A 837 -28.44 -18.25 -0.31
CA PRO A 837 -27.26 -18.96 0.19
C PRO A 837 -26.04 -18.76 -0.71
N SER A 838 -24.85 -18.74 -0.11
CA SER A 838 -23.57 -18.83 -0.84
C SER A 838 -23.18 -20.30 -1.08
N LEU A 839 -21.95 -20.54 -1.57
CA LEU A 839 -21.36 -21.87 -1.69
C LEU A 839 -20.88 -22.46 -0.35
N TYR A 840 -20.87 -21.69 0.74
CA TYR A 840 -20.36 -22.10 2.05
C TYR A 840 -21.46 -22.10 3.11
N GLU A 841 -21.44 -23.12 3.98
CA GLU A 841 -22.38 -23.18 5.10
C GLU A 841 -22.13 -22.01 6.06
N GLY A 842 -23.21 -21.32 6.46
CA GLY A 842 -23.11 -20.17 7.36
C GLY A 842 -22.85 -18.83 6.67
N GLU A 843 -22.81 -18.80 5.34
CA GLU A 843 -22.69 -17.57 4.54
C GLU A 843 -23.87 -17.40 3.57
N VAL A 844 -24.41 -16.18 3.52
CA VAL A 844 -25.46 -15.77 2.58
C VAL A 844 -25.09 -14.47 1.86
N TYR A 845 -25.62 -14.29 0.66
CA TYR A 845 -25.61 -13.01 -0.04
C TYR A 845 -26.93 -12.27 0.18
N LEU A 846 -26.83 -10.96 0.40
CA LEU A 846 -27.96 -10.05 0.52
C LEU A 846 -27.88 -9.03 -0.61
N ASP A 847 -28.86 -9.07 -1.50
CA ASP A 847 -28.98 -8.14 -2.62
C ASP A 847 -30.08 -7.11 -2.28
N VAL A 848 -29.74 -5.83 -2.31
CA VAL A 848 -30.61 -4.71 -1.92
C VAL A 848 -30.82 -3.79 -3.11
N SER A 849 -32.09 -3.47 -3.39
CA SER A 849 -32.52 -2.65 -4.52
C SER A 849 -33.48 -1.56 -4.05
N ALA A 850 -33.10 -0.29 -4.27
CA ALA A 850 -33.96 0.88 -4.04
C ALA A 850 -34.33 1.54 -5.39
N GLY A 851 -35.48 2.21 -5.46
CA GLY A 851 -35.94 2.92 -6.68
C GLY A 851 -35.00 4.04 -7.15
N ILE A 852 -35.20 4.52 -8.38
CA ILE A 852 -34.33 5.49 -9.09
C ILE A 852 -34.11 6.76 -8.23
N GLY A 853 -32.85 7.19 -8.11
CA GLY A 853 -32.47 8.52 -7.60
C GLY A 853 -32.05 8.58 -6.13
N GLY A 854 -31.99 7.44 -5.42
CA GLY A 854 -31.26 7.39 -4.15
C GLY A 854 -29.77 7.54 -4.42
N GLU A 855 -29.12 8.55 -3.81
CA GLU A 855 -27.66 8.53 -3.68
C GLU A 855 -27.24 7.19 -3.06
N GLU A 856 -26.10 6.64 -3.49
CA GLU A 856 -25.49 5.49 -2.83
C GLU A 856 -25.22 5.84 -1.36
N ASP A 857 -26.18 5.51 -0.49
CA ASP A 857 -26.07 5.72 0.94
C ASP A 857 -25.60 4.41 1.58
N PRO A 858 -24.35 4.31 2.07
CA PRO A 858 -23.88 3.14 2.79
C PRO A 858 -24.75 2.82 4.03
N GLY A 859 -25.47 3.81 4.57
CA GLY A 859 -26.45 3.66 5.64
C GLY A 859 -27.71 2.89 5.24
N LEU A 860 -28.01 2.75 3.95
CA LEU A 860 -29.14 1.96 3.45
C LEU A 860 -29.05 0.51 3.92
N LEU A 861 -27.87 -0.11 3.80
CA LEU A 861 -27.65 -1.48 4.28
C LEU A 861 -27.88 -1.60 5.78
N ALA A 862 -27.37 -0.66 6.58
CA ALA A 862 -27.58 -0.68 8.03
C ALA A 862 -29.08 -0.60 8.39
N ALA A 863 -29.85 0.23 7.69
CA ALA A 863 -31.30 0.32 7.87
C ALA A 863 -32.02 -0.99 7.46
N VAL A 864 -31.66 -1.58 6.32
CA VAL A 864 -32.20 -2.85 5.85
C VAL A 864 -31.91 -3.98 6.85
N LEU A 865 -30.67 -4.11 7.32
CA LEU A 865 -30.29 -5.13 8.31
C LEU A 865 -31.04 -4.96 9.63
N THR A 866 -31.23 -3.72 10.08
CA THR A 866 -32.02 -3.42 11.27
C THR A 866 -33.46 -3.89 11.10
N ARG A 867 -34.07 -3.59 9.95
CA ARG A 867 -35.45 -3.98 9.66
C ARG A 867 -35.62 -5.49 9.57
N LEU A 868 -34.71 -6.20 8.89
CA LEU A 868 -34.74 -7.65 8.78
C LEU A 868 -34.64 -8.35 10.15
N ARG A 869 -33.86 -7.78 11.09
CA ARG A 869 -33.82 -8.28 12.47
C ARG A 869 -35.11 -8.03 13.23
N GLN A 870 -35.71 -6.84 13.09
CA GLN A 870 -37.00 -6.52 13.72
C GLN A 870 -38.14 -7.42 13.25
N GLU A 871 -38.13 -7.81 11.97
CA GLU A 871 -39.11 -8.73 11.39
C GLU A 871 -38.79 -10.22 11.66
N GLY A 872 -37.69 -10.52 12.35
CA GLY A 872 -37.27 -11.88 12.69
C GLY A 872 -36.79 -12.72 11.49
N VAL A 873 -36.50 -12.08 10.35
CA VAL A 873 -36.01 -12.74 9.14
C VAL A 873 -34.51 -13.05 9.25
N MET A 874 -33.75 -12.10 9.79
CA MET A 874 -32.30 -12.24 9.98
C MET A 874 -31.99 -12.76 11.39
N PRO A 875 -31.22 -13.86 11.54
CA PRO A 875 -30.77 -14.36 12.85
C PRO A 875 -29.97 -13.32 13.63
N GLU A 876 -29.98 -13.42 14.97
CA GLU A 876 -29.27 -12.47 15.84
C GLU A 876 -27.75 -12.55 15.67
N GLU A 877 -27.23 -13.76 15.47
CA GLU A 877 -25.80 -14.02 15.27
C GLU A 877 -25.28 -13.61 13.89
N ALA A 878 -26.18 -13.39 12.92
CA ALA A 878 -25.82 -13.04 11.55
C ALA A 878 -25.16 -11.66 11.49
N ALA A 879 -24.11 -11.57 10.68
CA ALA A 879 -23.20 -10.42 10.67
C ALA A 879 -22.84 -10.02 9.25
N LEU A 880 -22.81 -8.70 8.98
CA LEU A 880 -22.30 -8.18 7.71
C LEU A 880 -20.78 -8.33 7.67
N ALA A 881 -20.24 -9.10 6.72
CA ALA A 881 -18.79 -9.33 6.61
C ALA A 881 -18.12 -8.46 5.53
N TYR A 882 -18.85 -8.20 4.44
CA TYR A 882 -18.34 -7.47 3.28
C TYR A 882 -19.47 -6.78 2.53
N ILE A 883 -19.23 -5.58 2.03
CA ILE A 883 -20.10 -4.86 1.10
C ILE A 883 -19.37 -4.82 -0.23
N ALA A 884 -20.05 -5.18 -1.31
CA ALA A 884 -19.55 -5.04 -2.67
C ALA A 884 -18.94 -3.65 -2.88
N ASP A 885 -17.80 -3.59 -3.56
CA ASP A 885 -17.07 -2.35 -3.79
C ASP A 885 -17.83 -1.40 -4.72
N ARG A 886 -18.74 -1.95 -5.53
CA ARG A 886 -19.65 -1.23 -6.43
C ARG A 886 -20.99 -1.95 -6.52
N PRO A 887 -22.09 -1.24 -6.79
CA PRO A 887 -23.34 -1.89 -7.16
C PRO A 887 -23.23 -2.52 -8.54
N TRP A 888 -24.08 -3.51 -8.79
CA TRP A 888 -24.32 -4.03 -10.14
C TRP A 888 -25.43 -3.21 -10.81
N CYS A 889 -25.08 -2.48 -11.86
CA CYS A 889 -25.99 -1.66 -12.64
C CYS A 889 -25.84 -1.91 -14.15
N LEU A 890 -26.93 -1.72 -14.89
CA LEU A 890 -26.87 -1.60 -16.34
C LEU A 890 -26.51 -0.15 -16.68
N PRO A 891 -25.67 0.09 -17.71
CA PRO A 891 -25.26 1.44 -18.07
C PRO A 891 -26.42 2.28 -18.57
N ALA A 892 -26.32 3.60 -18.45
CA ALA A 892 -27.37 4.53 -18.87
C ALA A 892 -27.55 4.68 -20.40
N PHE A 893 -26.84 3.88 -21.20
CA PHE A 893 -26.79 3.98 -22.65
C PHE A 893 -26.75 2.61 -23.32
N ALA A 894 -27.13 2.58 -24.60
CA ALA A 894 -26.99 1.42 -25.46
C ALA A 894 -26.50 1.87 -26.85
N VAL A 895 -25.92 0.94 -27.61
CA VAL A 895 -25.43 1.21 -28.98
C VAL A 895 -26.31 0.54 -30.04
N GLU A 896 -26.60 1.25 -31.13
CA GLU A 896 -27.22 0.67 -32.33
C GLU A 896 -26.13 -0.01 -33.18
N ALA A 897 -25.95 -1.32 -33.00
CA ALA A 897 -24.97 -2.11 -33.75
C ALA A 897 -25.66 -3.21 -34.60
N THR A 898 -25.11 -3.47 -35.78
CA THR A 898 -25.58 -4.52 -36.72
C THR A 898 -25.03 -5.92 -36.38
N THR A 899 -24.01 -6.00 -35.54
CA THR A 899 -23.31 -7.23 -35.14
C THR A 899 -23.62 -7.65 -33.70
N ARG A 900 -23.72 -8.96 -33.47
CA ARG A 900 -24.12 -9.59 -32.20
C ARG A 900 -23.06 -9.38 -31.11
N GLY A 901 -23.12 -8.26 -30.39
CA GLY A 901 -22.45 -8.07 -29.08
C GLY A 901 -21.17 -7.23 -29.05
N ALA A 902 -20.64 -6.77 -30.19
CA ALA A 902 -19.56 -5.78 -30.24
C ALA A 902 -19.85 -4.73 -31.32
N ALA A 903 -19.45 -3.47 -31.06
CA ALA A 903 -19.52 -2.39 -32.03
C ALA A 903 -18.11 -1.93 -32.41
N THR A 904 -17.87 -1.83 -33.72
CA THR A 904 -16.60 -1.33 -34.26
C THR A 904 -16.81 0.07 -34.79
N ILE A 905 -15.96 1.01 -34.41
CA ILE A 905 -15.87 2.31 -35.06
C ILE A 905 -14.44 2.46 -35.60
N SER A 906 -14.35 2.64 -36.92
CA SER A 906 -13.11 3.06 -37.58
C SER A 906 -13.06 4.59 -37.56
N PHE A 907 -11.97 5.14 -37.02
CA PHE A 907 -11.70 6.57 -37.03
C PHE A 907 -10.69 6.90 -38.14
N GLY A 908 -10.61 8.18 -38.53
CA GLY A 908 -9.62 8.64 -39.52
C GLY A 908 -8.16 8.45 -39.09
N ASP A 909 -7.91 8.20 -37.80
CA ASP A 909 -6.60 8.13 -37.14
C ASP A 909 -6.33 6.79 -36.41
N GLY A 910 -7.22 5.80 -36.46
CA GLY A 910 -7.03 4.46 -35.85
C GLY A 910 -8.29 3.59 -35.79
N THR A 911 -8.18 2.40 -35.20
CA THR A 911 -9.33 1.51 -34.91
C THR A 911 -9.50 1.37 -33.40
N MET A 912 -10.69 1.70 -32.89
CA MET A 912 -11.09 1.39 -31.52
C MET A 912 -12.28 0.43 -31.57
N VAL A 913 -12.19 -0.64 -30.79
CA VAL A 913 -13.22 -1.67 -30.71
C VAL A 913 -13.90 -1.55 -29.35
N GLY A 914 -15.23 -1.40 -29.35
CA GLY A 914 -16.00 -1.44 -28.13
C GLY A 914 -16.48 -2.87 -27.86
N ALA A 915 -15.90 -3.51 -26.85
CA ALA A 915 -16.32 -4.82 -26.35
C ALA A 915 -17.13 -4.66 -25.08
N GLY A 916 -18.14 -5.51 -24.87
CA GLY A 916 -19.03 -5.40 -23.72
C GLY A 916 -20.01 -4.22 -23.79
N LEU A 917 -20.07 -3.53 -24.94
CA LEU A 917 -21.09 -2.53 -25.23
C LEU A 917 -22.46 -3.19 -25.37
N TRP A 918 -23.42 -2.76 -24.56
CA TRP A 918 -24.77 -3.28 -24.64
C TRP A 918 -25.47 -2.75 -25.89
N THR A 919 -25.76 -3.65 -26.84
CA THR A 919 -26.64 -3.30 -27.96
C THR A 919 -28.05 -3.05 -27.45
N SER A 920 -28.84 -2.21 -28.12
CA SER A 920 -30.23 -1.93 -27.69
C SER A 920 -31.03 -3.22 -27.50
N ALA A 921 -30.88 -4.21 -28.38
CA ALA A 921 -31.55 -5.50 -28.26
C ALA A 921 -31.11 -6.32 -27.02
N VAL A 922 -29.83 -6.28 -26.65
CA VAL A 922 -29.33 -6.95 -25.45
C VAL A 922 -29.78 -6.21 -24.20
N TYR A 923 -29.66 -4.88 -24.21
CA TYR A 923 -30.07 -4.00 -23.13
C TYR A 923 -31.55 -4.20 -22.79
N ASP A 924 -32.43 -4.19 -23.80
CA ASP A 924 -33.88 -4.42 -23.64
C ASP A 924 -34.20 -5.82 -23.12
N ARG A 925 -33.39 -6.83 -23.45
CA ARG A 925 -33.54 -8.18 -22.88
C ARG A 925 -33.16 -8.19 -21.41
N LEU A 926 -32.03 -7.57 -21.04
CA LEU A 926 -31.57 -7.48 -19.65
C LEU A 926 -32.51 -6.68 -18.75
N GLN A 927 -33.10 -5.61 -19.28
CA GLN A 927 -34.10 -4.79 -18.58
C GLN A 927 -35.40 -5.57 -18.29
N ARG A 928 -35.79 -6.48 -19.19
CA ARG A 928 -37.00 -7.32 -19.05
C ARG A 928 -36.76 -8.62 -18.29
N ALA A 929 -35.51 -9.07 -18.19
CA ALA A 929 -35.16 -10.29 -17.48
C ALA A 929 -35.43 -10.13 -15.99
N GLU A 930 -35.94 -11.19 -15.35
CA GLU A 930 -35.92 -11.24 -13.89
C GLU A 930 -34.47 -11.15 -13.41
N MET A 931 -34.26 -10.54 -12.23
CA MET A 931 -32.93 -10.33 -11.66
C MET A 931 -32.05 -11.60 -11.65
N TRP A 932 -32.67 -12.78 -11.54
CA TRP A 932 -32.00 -14.08 -11.62
C TRP A 932 -31.45 -14.42 -13.01
N GLU A 933 -32.31 -14.39 -14.03
CA GLU A 933 -31.91 -14.70 -15.41
C GLU A 933 -30.99 -13.62 -15.95
N ARG A 934 -31.12 -12.39 -15.44
CA ARG A 934 -30.33 -11.24 -15.82
C ARG A 934 -28.84 -11.45 -15.61
N ASP A 935 -28.41 -11.94 -14.45
CA ASP A 935 -26.98 -12.10 -14.14
C ASP A 935 -26.34 -13.19 -15.03
N VAL A 936 -27.03 -14.33 -15.20
CA VAL A 936 -26.59 -15.41 -16.09
C VAL A 936 -26.55 -14.93 -17.55
N LEU A 937 -27.57 -14.20 -17.99
CA LEU A 937 -27.65 -13.63 -19.33
C LEU A 937 -26.54 -12.59 -19.54
N ALA A 938 -26.31 -11.70 -18.57
CA ALA A 938 -25.26 -10.68 -18.62
C ALA A 938 -23.88 -11.32 -18.73
N ALA A 939 -23.58 -12.32 -17.88
CA ALA A 939 -22.34 -13.07 -17.94
C ALA A 939 -22.14 -13.70 -19.32
N ARG A 940 -23.17 -14.37 -19.86
CA ARG A 940 -23.12 -14.95 -21.22
C ARG A 940 -22.84 -13.89 -22.29
N GLN A 941 -23.53 -12.76 -22.25
CA GLN A 941 -23.36 -11.70 -23.25
C GLN A 941 -21.97 -11.05 -23.17
N GLN A 942 -21.41 -10.87 -21.98
CA GLN A 942 -20.05 -10.34 -21.82
C GLN A 942 -18.98 -11.34 -22.31
N LEU A 943 -19.16 -12.64 -22.07
CA LEU A 943 -18.30 -13.69 -22.62
C LEU A 943 -18.29 -13.66 -24.16
N GLU A 944 -19.47 -13.59 -24.79
CA GLU A 944 -19.63 -13.48 -26.25
C GLU A 944 -19.00 -12.19 -26.80
N ALA A 945 -19.18 -11.07 -26.10
CA ALA A 945 -18.67 -9.77 -26.54
C ALA A 945 -17.13 -9.70 -26.56
N GLY A 946 -16.47 -10.33 -25.58
CA GLY A 946 -15.00 -10.41 -25.54
C GLY A 946 -14.42 -11.18 -26.73
N GLU A 947 -15.05 -12.30 -27.10
CA GLU A 947 -14.70 -13.12 -28.27
C GLU A 947 -14.86 -12.37 -29.58
N GLU A 948 -16.00 -11.69 -29.74
CA GLU A 948 -16.29 -10.92 -30.94
C GLU A 948 -15.27 -9.79 -31.13
N ALA A 949 -14.95 -9.07 -30.05
CA ALA A 949 -13.97 -8.01 -30.10
C ALA A 949 -12.58 -8.51 -30.50
N ALA A 950 -12.13 -9.65 -29.96
CA ALA A 950 -10.87 -10.26 -30.38
C ALA A 950 -10.88 -10.62 -31.87
N ARG A 951 -11.98 -11.20 -32.38
CA ARG A 951 -12.12 -11.55 -33.80
C ARG A 951 -12.04 -10.33 -34.71
N VAL A 952 -12.68 -9.22 -34.32
CA VAL A 952 -12.63 -7.95 -35.04
C VAL A 952 -11.19 -7.43 -35.14
N VAL A 953 -10.48 -7.38 -34.02
CA VAL A 953 -9.08 -6.90 -33.97
C VAL A 953 -8.17 -7.76 -34.85
N LEU A 954 -8.31 -9.09 -34.79
CA LEU A 954 -7.48 -10.01 -35.59
C LEU A 954 -7.78 -9.92 -37.09
N SER A 955 -9.04 -9.73 -37.46
CA SER A 955 -9.44 -9.56 -38.86
C SER A 955 -8.87 -8.26 -39.44
N ALA A 956 -8.86 -7.18 -38.64
CA ALA A 956 -8.26 -5.91 -39.03
C ALA A 956 -6.72 -6.01 -39.20
N ALA A 957 -6.05 -6.82 -38.38
CA ALA A 957 -4.61 -7.06 -38.51
C ALA A 957 -4.25 -7.82 -39.81
N GLN A 958 -5.10 -8.76 -40.24
CA GLN A 958 -4.90 -9.56 -41.46
C GLN A 958 -5.19 -8.80 -42.76
N GLY A 959 -6.06 -7.78 -42.73
CA GLY A 959 -6.39 -6.95 -43.90
C GLY A 959 -5.37 -5.86 -44.25
N ASN A 960 -4.37 -5.62 -43.38
CA ASN A 960 -3.30 -4.64 -43.54
C ASN A 960 -1.92 -5.25 -43.91
N ALA A 961 -1.84 -6.59 -44.02
CA ALA A 961 -0.66 -7.33 -44.48
C ALA A 961 -0.80 -7.68 -45.97
#